data_AF-A0A7Z0VRF8-F1
#
_entry.id   AF-A0A7Z0VRF8-F1
#
_cell.length_a   1.000
_cell.length_b   1.000
_cell.length_c   1.000
_cell.angle_alpha   90.00
_cell.angle_beta   90.00
_cell.angle_gamma   90.00
#
_symmetry.space_group_name_H-M   'P 1'
#
loop_
_entity.id
_entity.type
_entity.pdbx_description
1 polymer ?
#
loop_
_entity_poly.entity_id
_entity_poly.type
_entity_poly.pdbx_seq_one_letter_code
_entity_poly.pdbx_strand_id
1 'polypeptide(L)'
;MTSLLTVSLAVVLTPSGIARAEEPPSWDSIVSQAAQATPGAETTVAIDSDVSATADKPLVVPEGARLTLTGSGTVTGVGADTVTVAEGGSLTLAGPSFTNSRIVVNGGTLNFTAGSVHDTSLTGPVIFVKDGEFNMTGSADFSRNNVTDTSGTLPEGVNEGLYAPITIYGGDGVSIAGGTLQENHGYQRGGAIGIWGAEGAPVPVSLTGGQISGNDAVHPKYKGFGGGVYASFANVTLDGTTIAKNTTEIGGGIAIDNGDTFKFTSGTVQENTNGEYNGQGGGMYIRDVKDVEISGGTVEGNTANGHGGGIALGGGKATISGGEFAHNVALKAGGGLSFYGEAKVTMKAGYVHDNVAKGFWGGGGIYNDSDSILTIHNSLIRGNTIKDAFLLGAGNHSPSAQGGGVWNCATGTTTLNITKGVAIFDNSAPDFGRNKEYKGAGDDFASVAVHTFGAAEPEKGQPVTIGERMLGGAERMWYQDGSIYSHRLNWPQEKQEPRYVQGGNNTRVENNKLYTVNKAFKSVPSDQAKRLAERLATVRIENNLATDEGFSGGGIANNGQLFFGEDAWKLKIKKSWSNDDPGVHPDRITLDVLVDDVEVVKGIELSEANNWETTIDNFPNPQTLVDAATGKRIPLEFKESGADGYTMKVSETSDDKQKTYSVALTNRMLTSVPVSKSWLDGENALGKRPGSVVVELLTGGEPTGTTLTLSADNSWSGVFKDLPKFDRGVLVEYSVREVEVPGYRSVVAGNAVDGFTITNRALTAVPVTKKWVNHDGAALSDDIPQSIDVELVADGEPTGQKLTLSADNSWSGTFADLEMFNADGSAPIVYTVKETPVDGFSARITGTATDGFTITNSKNPPPPGTPPSPPTIVNTGAAAGGAAGASILMITLGAGLLWYRRRGIH
;
A
#
# COMPACT_ATOMS: atom_id res chain seq x y z
N MET A 1 46.91 -67.23 42.98
CA MET A 1 47.05 -66.97 44.43
C MET A 1 45.73 -66.38 44.94
N THR A 2 45.33 -66.68 46.18
CA THR A 2 44.49 -65.86 47.13
C THR A 2 43.33 -64.98 46.62
N SER A 3 42.15 -64.86 47.23
CA SER A 3 41.41 -65.48 48.37
C SER A 3 39.96 -64.90 48.32
N LEU A 4 38.84 -65.59 48.61
CA LEU A 4 38.30 -66.04 49.92
C LEU A 4 38.14 -64.90 50.96
N LEU A 5 37.00 -64.65 51.65
CA LEU A 5 35.61 -65.22 51.64
C LEU A 5 34.59 -64.05 51.46
N THR A 6 33.28 -63.99 51.82
CA THR A 6 32.23 -64.77 52.55
C THR A 6 30.87 -64.18 52.07
N VAL A 7 29.69 -64.80 51.88
CA VAL A 7 29.01 -66.04 52.33
C VAL A 7 28.27 -65.97 53.69
N SER A 8 26.95 -65.63 53.64
CA SER A 8 25.88 -65.84 54.65
C SER A 8 24.50 -65.67 53.97
N LEU A 9 23.93 -66.66 53.28
CA LEU A 9 23.20 -67.86 53.74
C LEU A 9 21.73 -67.64 54.18
N ALA A 10 20.85 -67.62 53.17
CA ALA A 10 19.51 -68.23 53.06
C ALA A 10 18.48 -68.25 54.23
N VAL A 11 17.26 -67.81 53.90
CA VAL A 11 15.99 -68.48 54.26
C VAL A 11 15.16 -68.65 52.98
N VAL A 12 14.40 -69.73 52.85
CA VAL A 12 13.57 -70.05 51.67
C VAL A 12 12.16 -69.49 51.82
N LEU A 13 11.64 -68.87 50.76
CA LEU A 13 10.21 -68.72 50.51
C LEU A 13 9.89 -69.26 49.11
N THR A 14 8.67 -69.77 48.94
CA THR A 14 8.19 -70.41 47.70
C THR A 14 8.12 -69.42 46.54
N PRO A 15 8.40 -69.85 45.29
CA PRO A 15 8.14 -69.02 44.12
C PRO A 15 6.64 -68.74 44.00
N SER A 16 6.24 -67.48 44.18
CA SER A 16 4.94 -66.97 43.76
C SER A 16 4.73 -67.26 42.27
N GLY A 17 3.47 -67.42 41.85
CA GLY A 17 3.13 -67.87 40.50
C GLY A 17 3.83 -67.06 39.41
N ILE A 18 4.39 -67.77 38.42
CA ILE A 18 4.87 -67.17 37.18
C ILE A 18 3.68 -66.46 36.54
N ALA A 19 3.76 -65.14 36.39
CA ALA A 19 2.82 -64.41 35.56
C ALA A 19 2.96 -64.96 34.14
N ARG A 20 1.93 -65.67 33.67
CA ARG A 20 1.82 -66.08 32.27
C ARG A 20 1.79 -64.79 31.45
N ALA A 21 2.72 -64.64 30.50
CA ALA A 21 2.60 -63.58 29.52
C ALA A 21 1.25 -63.72 28.84
N GLU A 22 0.49 -62.64 28.76
CA GLU A 22 -0.79 -62.66 28.05
C GLU A 22 -0.51 -63.00 26.58
N GLU A 23 -1.28 -63.94 26.04
CA GLU A 23 -1.12 -64.36 24.65
C GLU A 23 -1.56 -63.20 23.74
N PRO A 24 -0.80 -62.88 22.68
CA PRO A 24 -1.07 -61.71 21.84
C PRO A 24 -2.52 -61.77 21.30
N PRO A 25 -3.21 -60.62 21.22
CA PRO A 25 -4.65 -60.58 21.00
C PRO A 25 -5.02 -61.20 19.65
N SER A 26 -5.73 -62.32 19.69
CA SER A 26 -6.33 -62.94 18.50
C SER A 26 -7.43 -62.05 17.93
N TRP A 27 -7.74 -62.21 16.64
CA TRP A 27 -8.84 -61.49 15.99
C TRP A 27 -10.17 -61.65 16.73
N ASP A 28 -10.50 -62.87 17.16
CA ASP A 28 -11.66 -63.16 18.01
C ASP A 28 -11.67 -62.32 19.31
N SER A 29 -10.51 -62.05 19.91
CA SER A 29 -10.38 -61.21 21.11
C SER A 29 -10.61 -59.72 20.79
N ILE A 30 -10.04 -59.23 19.69
CA ILE A 30 -10.19 -57.84 19.22
C ILE A 30 -11.67 -57.56 18.89
N VAL A 31 -12.31 -58.43 18.12
CA VAL A 31 -13.74 -58.36 17.79
C VAL A 31 -14.60 -58.45 19.06
N SER A 32 -14.26 -59.33 20.00
CA SER A 32 -15.00 -59.46 21.28
C SER A 32 -14.85 -58.24 22.19
N GLN A 33 -13.75 -57.47 22.08
CA GLN A 33 -13.58 -56.19 22.78
C GLN A 33 -14.35 -55.06 22.08
N ALA A 34 -14.26 -54.97 20.75
CA ALA A 34 -15.02 -53.99 19.96
C ALA A 34 -16.55 -54.13 20.14
N ALA A 35 -17.04 -55.36 20.22
CA ALA A 35 -18.46 -55.67 20.47
C ALA A 35 -18.96 -55.28 21.88
N GLN A 36 -18.08 -54.84 22.79
CA GLN A 36 -18.46 -54.27 24.09
C GLN A 36 -18.58 -52.74 24.07
N ALA A 37 -18.29 -52.09 22.95
CA ALA A 37 -18.48 -50.65 22.79
C ALA A 37 -19.97 -50.28 22.93
N THR A 38 -20.25 -49.22 23.69
CA THR A 38 -21.63 -48.80 24.02
C THR A 38 -21.92 -47.38 23.52
N PRO A 39 -23.19 -47.06 23.19
CA PRO A 39 -23.55 -45.75 22.63
C PRO A 39 -23.13 -44.59 23.54
N GLY A 40 -22.43 -43.61 22.98
CA GLY A 40 -21.95 -42.42 23.70
C GLY A 40 -20.74 -42.64 24.63
N ALA A 41 -20.17 -43.85 24.72
CA ALA A 41 -18.94 -44.12 25.45
C ALA A 41 -17.76 -44.39 24.49
N GLU A 42 -16.57 -43.91 24.86
CA GLU A 42 -15.33 -44.19 24.12
C GLU A 42 -14.74 -45.53 24.55
N THR A 43 -14.46 -46.39 23.59
CA THR A 43 -13.87 -47.73 23.81
C THR A 43 -12.53 -47.79 23.09
N THR A 44 -11.46 -48.17 23.79
CA THR A 44 -10.13 -48.31 23.16
C THR A 44 -9.72 -49.77 23.10
N VAL A 45 -9.25 -50.23 21.94
CA VAL A 45 -8.74 -51.60 21.72
C VAL A 45 -7.35 -51.51 21.09
N ALA A 46 -6.39 -52.18 21.72
CA ALA A 46 -4.99 -52.17 21.29
C ALA A 46 -4.68 -53.37 20.38
N ILE A 47 -3.94 -53.10 19.31
CA ILE A 47 -3.44 -54.07 18.32
C ILE A 47 -1.92 -53.90 18.28
N ASP A 48 -1.24 -54.43 19.31
CA ASP A 48 0.21 -54.26 19.50
C ASP A 48 1.07 -55.30 18.76
N SER A 49 0.44 -56.23 18.04
CA SER A 49 1.09 -57.30 17.27
C SER A 49 0.30 -57.65 16.02
N ASP A 50 0.97 -58.17 14.99
CA ASP A 50 0.32 -58.59 13.75
C ASP A 50 -0.75 -59.67 13.98
N VAL A 51 -1.89 -59.55 13.28
CA VAL A 51 -3.07 -60.40 13.44
C VAL A 51 -3.74 -60.63 12.08
N SER A 52 -4.29 -61.82 11.86
CA SER A 52 -5.08 -62.13 10.66
C SER A 52 -6.57 -62.16 10.98
N ALA A 53 -7.37 -61.42 10.23
CA ALA A 53 -8.83 -61.41 10.35
C ALA A 53 -9.46 -62.70 9.79
N THR A 54 -10.70 -63.00 10.19
CA THR A 54 -11.45 -64.15 9.66
C THR A 54 -12.73 -63.69 8.95
N ALA A 55 -13.02 -64.32 7.80
CA ALA A 55 -14.09 -63.89 6.89
C ALA A 55 -15.52 -64.06 7.45
N ASP A 56 -15.66 -64.83 8.54
CA ASP A 56 -16.92 -65.07 9.26
C ASP A 56 -17.19 -64.04 10.37
N LYS A 57 -16.22 -63.17 10.70
CA LYS A 57 -16.28 -62.24 11.84
C LYS A 57 -15.63 -60.89 11.50
N PRO A 58 -16.29 -60.00 10.74
CA PRO A 58 -15.85 -58.60 10.66
C PRO A 58 -15.89 -57.94 12.05
N LEU A 59 -15.03 -56.95 12.26
CA LEU A 59 -15.10 -56.08 13.43
C LEU A 59 -16.24 -55.07 13.22
N VAL A 60 -17.27 -55.10 14.06
CA VAL A 60 -18.41 -54.18 13.95
C VAL A 60 -18.36 -53.12 15.06
N VAL A 61 -18.40 -51.85 14.69
CA VAL A 61 -18.65 -50.72 15.61
C VAL A 61 -20.17 -50.53 15.72
N PRO A 62 -20.78 -50.71 16.91
CA PRO A 62 -22.24 -50.58 17.08
C PRO A 62 -22.80 -49.18 16.81
N GLU A 63 -24.11 -49.13 16.59
CA GLU A 63 -24.90 -47.90 16.42
C GLU A 63 -24.62 -46.90 17.56
N GLY A 64 -24.26 -45.66 17.24
CA GLY A 64 -23.96 -44.60 18.21
C GLY A 64 -22.72 -44.82 19.12
N ALA A 65 -22.00 -45.93 18.98
CA ALA A 65 -20.83 -46.26 19.80
C ALA A 65 -19.53 -45.67 19.23
N ARG A 66 -18.51 -45.49 20.08
CA ARG A 66 -17.20 -44.97 19.67
C ARG A 66 -16.10 -45.97 19.98
N LEU A 67 -15.29 -46.27 18.97
CA LEU A 67 -14.18 -47.20 19.04
C LEU A 67 -12.90 -46.56 18.51
N THR A 68 -11.86 -46.51 19.34
CA THR A 68 -10.51 -46.10 18.95
C THR A 68 -9.59 -47.32 18.92
N LEU A 69 -8.99 -47.60 17.75
CA LEU A 69 -8.00 -48.65 17.55
C LEU A 69 -6.58 -48.07 17.66
N THR A 70 -5.79 -48.63 18.57
CA THR A 70 -4.40 -48.20 18.88
C THR A 70 -3.42 -49.35 18.72
N GLY A 71 -2.13 -49.10 18.98
CA GLY A 71 -1.05 -50.07 18.82
C GLY A 71 -0.29 -49.89 17.50
N SER A 72 0.57 -50.84 17.15
CA SER A 72 1.45 -50.78 15.97
C SER A 72 1.51 -52.08 15.16
N GLY A 73 0.62 -53.03 15.43
CA GLY A 73 0.50 -54.29 14.70
C GLY A 73 -0.29 -54.16 13.41
N THR A 74 -0.09 -55.12 12.51
CA THR A 74 -0.75 -55.19 11.20
C THR A 74 -1.95 -56.12 11.22
N VAL A 75 -3.14 -55.60 10.92
CA VAL A 75 -4.33 -56.38 10.59
C VAL A 75 -4.24 -56.83 9.14
N THR A 76 -4.04 -58.12 8.92
CA THR A 76 -4.13 -58.76 7.59
C THR A 76 -5.56 -59.27 7.38
N GLY A 77 -6.29 -58.61 6.48
CA GLY A 77 -7.64 -58.96 6.09
C GLY A 77 -7.72 -60.14 5.12
N VAL A 78 -8.95 -60.45 4.70
CA VAL A 78 -9.29 -61.61 3.85
C VAL A 78 -9.66 -61.25 2.40
N GLY A 79 -9.45 -60.01 1.98
CA GLY A 79 -9.92 -59.49 0.69
C GLY A 79 -11.39 -59.03 0.70
N ALA A 80 -11.93 -58.75 1.89
CA ALA A 80 -13.32 -58.37 2.10
C ALA A 80 -13.48 -57.45 3.34
N ASP A 81 -14.73 -57.11 3.63
CA ASP A 81 -15.20 -56.33 4.79
C ASP A 81 -14.58 -56.88 6.08
N THR A 82 -13.61 -56.13 6.61
CA THR A 82 -12.82 -56.47 7.79
C THR A 82 -13.25 -55.62 8.98
N VAL A 83 -13.68 -54.38 8.71
CA VAL A 83 -14.28 -53.47 9.70
C VAL A 83 -15.55 -52.85 9.13
N THR A 84 -16.61 -52.77 9.94
CA THR A 84 -17.90 -52.16 9.59
C THR A 84 -18.34 -51.19 10.69
N VAL A 85 -18.73 -49.97 10.31
CA VAL A 85 -19.26 -48.94 11.23
C VAL A 85 -20.73 -48.71 10.92
N ALA A 86 -21.58 -48.85 11.94
CA ALA A 86 -23.02 -48.65 11.85
C ALA A 86 -23.42 -47.18 12.03
N GLU A 87 -24.71 -46.89 11.86
CA GLU A 87 -25.30 -45.54 11.89
C GLU A 87 -25.01 -44.82 13.24
N GLY A 88 -24.57 -43.56 13.17
CA GLY A 88 -24.10 -42.78 14.32
C GLY A 88 -22.83 -43.31 15.01
N GLY A 89 -22.30 -44.47 14.60
CA GLY A 89 -21.07 -45.05 15.13
C GLY A 89 -19.84 -44.29 14.67
N SER A 90 -18.76 -44.34 15.45
CA SER A 90 -17.49 -43.71 15.10
C SER A 90 -16.31 -44.64 15.33
N LEU A 91 -15.46 -44.73 14.30
CA LEU A 91 -14.19 -45.46 14.34
C LEU A 91 -13.03 -44.48 14.24
N THR A 92 -12.09 -44.55 15.18
CA THR A 92 -10.83 -43.82 15.13
C THR A 92 -9.67 -44.79 14.91
N LEU A 93 -8.88 -44.57 13.86
CA LEU A 93 -7.62 -45.29 13.62
C LEU A 93 -6.46 -44.41 14.11
N ALA A 94 -5.74 -44.88 15.13
CA ALA A 94 -4.74 -44.12 15.87
C ALA A 94 -3.45 -44.91 16.12
N GLY A 95 -2.96 -45.65 15.11
CA GLY A 95 -1.71 -46.40 15.20
C GLY A 95 -1.59 -47.65 14.32
N PRO A 96 -2.55 -48.60 14.31
CA PRO A 96 -2.36 -49.89 13.68
C PRO A 96 -2.42 -49.83 12.15
N SER A 97 -1.82 -50.82 11.51
CA SER A 97 -1.74 -50.95 10.04
C SER A 97 -2.79 -51.93 9.53
N PHE A 98 -3.35 -51.70 8.35
CA PHE A 98 -4.32 -52.59 7.69
C PHE A 98 -3.87 -52.91 6.28
N THR A 99 -3.91 -54.20 5.92
CA THR A 99 -3.66 -54.67 4.56
C THR A 99 -4.64 -55.79 4.18
N ASN A 100 -4.89 -56.00 2.89
CA ASN A 100 -5.89 -56.94 2.35
C ASN A 100 -7.30 -56.80 2.98
N SER A 101 -7.65 -55.59 3.42
CA SER A 101 -8.81 -55.31 4.30
C SER A 101 -9.72 -54.26 3.67
N ARG A 102 -11.06 -54.41 3.81
CA ARG A 102 -12.01 -53.32 3.56
C ARG A 102 -12.56 -52.74 4.85
N ILE A 103 -12.70 -51.42 4.91
CA ILE A 103 -13.42 -50.67 5.95
C ILE A 103 -14.69 -50.09 5.34
N VAL A 104 -15.84 -50.34 5.95
CA VAL A 104 -17.15 -49.87 5.49
C VAL A 104 -17.81 -49.02 6.57
N VAL A 105 -18.38 -47.87 6.21
CA VAL A 105 -19.02 -46.92 7.12
C VAL A 105 -20.38 -46.55 6.55
N ASN A 106 -21.46 -46.85 7.28
CA ASN A 106 -22.84 -46.54 6.88
C ASN A 106 -23.46 -45.59 7.91
N GLY A 107 -23.66 -44.33 7.57
CA GLY A 107 -24.28 -43.34 8.47
C GLY A 107 -23.41 -42.94 9.68
N GLY A 108 -22.10 -43.18 9.64
CA GLY A 108 -21.17 -42.96 10.76
C GLY A 108 -19.89 -42.22 10.36
N THR A 109 -18.95 -42.06 11.31
CA THR A 109 -17.70 -41.30 11.12
C THR A 109 -16.47 -42.20 11.15
N LEU A 110 -15.54 -42.04 10.20
CA LEU A 110 -14.18 -42.59 10.24
C LEU A 110 -13.15 -41.47 10.46
N ASN A 111 -12.44 -41.53 11.58
CA ASN A 111 -11.33 -40.63 11.94
C ASN A 111 -9.99 -41.34 11.77
N PHE A 112 -9.31 -41.15 10.64
CA PHE A 112 -7.98 -41.69 10.40
C PHE A 112 -6.91 -40.67 10.85
N THR A 113 -6.17 -41.00 11.92
CA THR A 113 -5.27 -40.05 12.61
C THR A 113 -3.81 -40.50 12.64
N ALA A 114 -3.57 -41.81 12.71
CA ALA A 114 -2.26 -42.45 12.64
C ALA A 114 -2.42 -43.94 12.29
N GLY A 115 -1.32 -44.57 11.85
CA GLY A 115 -1.33 -45.91 11.26
C GLY A 115 -1.50 -45.85 9.74
N SER A 116 -1.65 -47.02 9.11
CA SER A 116 -1.71 -47.12 7.65
C SER A 116 -2.85 -48.03 7.15
N VAL A 117 -3.34 -47.78 5.93
CA VAL A 117 -4.20 -48.68 5.17
C VAL A 117 -3.55 -48.84 3.81
N HIS A 118 -2.98 -50.01 3.51
CA HIS A 118 -1.98 -50.12 2.45
C HIS A 118 -1.87 -51.47 1.77
N ASP A 119 -1.21 -51.48 0.60
CA ASP A 119 -0.88 -52.65 -0.23
C ASP A 119 -2.09 -53.57 -0.50
N THR A 120 -3.30 -52.99 -0.50
CA THR A 120 -4.57 -53.72 -0.58
C THR A 120 -5.12 -53.68 -1.99
N SER A 121 -5.39 -54.86 -2.58
CA SER A 121 -5.97 -54.99 -3.93
C SER A 121 -7.35 -55.64 -3.87
N LEU A 122 -8.41 -54.93 -4.27
CA LEU A 122 -9.80 -55.38 -4.14
C LEU A 122 -10.63 -55.20 -5.42
N THR A 123 -11.79 -55.89 -5.45
CA THR A 123 -12.93 -55.47 -6.27
C THR A 123 -13.73 -54.41 -5.50
N GLY A 124 -13.98 -53.25 -6.11
CA GLY A 124 -14.59 -52.11 -5.39
C GLY A 124 -13.66 -51.48 -4.33
N PRO A 125 -14.17 -50.54 -3.51
CA PRO A 125 -13.38 -49.70 -2.59
C PRO A 125 -12.64 -50.46 -1.48
N VAL A 126 -11.59 -49.82 -0.94
CA VAL A 126 -10.85 -50.23 0.27
C VAL A 126 -11.42 -49.53 1.51
N ILE A 127 -11.75 -48.25 1.40
CA ILE A 127 -12.58 -47.51 2.37
C ILE A 127 -13.87 -47.09 1.64
N PHE A 128 -15.02 -47.50 2.16
CA PHE A 128 -16.33 -47.07 1.66
C PHE A 128 -17.07 -46.31 2.76
N VAL A 129 -17.46 -45.08 2.48
CA VAL A 129 -18.31 -44.26 3.36
C VAL A 129 -19.58 -43.93 2.61
N LYS A 130 -20.72 -44.23 3.23
CA LYS A 130 -22.05 -43.98 2.69
C LYS A 130 -22.86 -43.21 3.73
N ASP A 131 -23.39 -42.07 3.33
CA ASP A 131 -24.24 -41.19 4.13
C ASP A 131 -23.59 -40.78 5.48
N GLY A 132 -22.25 -40.69 5.53
CA GLY A 132 -21.45 -40.45 6.74
C GLY A 132 -20.27 -39.48 6.56
N GLU A 133 -19.26 -39.57 7.42
CA GLU A 133 -18.15 -38.60 7.52
C GLU A 133 -16.77 -39.29 7.40
N PHE A 134 -15.84 -38.69 6.63
CA PHE A 134 -14.45 -39.14 6.54
C PHE A 134 -13.47 -38.03 6.94
N ASN A 135 -12.74 -38.25 8.03
CA ASN A 135 -11.74 -37.32 8.56
C ASN A 135 -10.35 -37.95 8.51
N MET A 136 -9.38 -37.29 7.86
CA MET A 136 -7.98 -37.72 7.78
C MET A 136 -7.04 -36.62 8.30
N THR A 137 -6.21 -36.96 9.27
CA THR A 137 -5.38 -36.02 10.02
C THR A 137 -4.04 -36.64 10.44
N GLY A 138 -3.16 -35.83 11.04
CA GLY A 138 -1.96 -36.33 11.72
C GLY A 138 -0.99 -37.03 10.78
N SER A 139 -0.69 -38.29 11.08
CA SER A 139 0.27 -39.14 10.35
C SER A 139 -0.39 -40.42 9.80
N ALA A 140 -1.66 -40.33 9.43
CA ALA A 140 -2.36 -41.39 8.72
C ALA A 140 -1.79 -41.59 7.30
N ASP A 141 -1.56 -42.84 6.89
CA ASP A 141 -1.10 -43.18 5.54
C ASP A 141 -2.07 -44.09 4.80
N PHE A 142 -2.48 -43.68 3.61
CA PHE A 142 -3.30 -44.47 2.69
C PHE A 142 -2.49 -44.71 1.41
N SER A 143 -1.80 -45.84 1.31
CA SER A 143 -0.79 -46.04 0.26
C SER A 143 -0.79 -47.36 -0.49
N ARG A 144 -0.49 -47.32 -1.80
CA ARG A 144 -0.40 -48.50 -2.69
C ARG A 144 -1.65 -49.38 -2.73
N ASN A 145 -2.83 -48.78 -2.52
CA ASN A 145 -4.11 -49.48 -2.63
C ASN A 145 -4.60 -49.48 -4.09
N ASN A 146 -5.17 -50.59 -4.54
CA ASN A 146 -5.56 -50.82 -5.93
C ASN A 146 -6.98 -51.36 -6.01
N VAL A 147 -7.85 -50.71 -6.80
CA VAL A 147 -9.24 -51.16 -7.01
C VAL A 147 -9.50 -51.47 -8.47
N THR A 148 -10.15 -52.62 -8.72
CA THR A 148 -10.43 -53.13 -10.07
C THR A 148 -11.85 -53.67 -10.19
N ASP A 149 -12.39 -53.71 -11.40
CA ASP A 149 -13.76 -54.18 -11.70
C ASP A 149 -13.78 -55.61 -12.29
N THR A 150 -12.60 -56.17 -12.57
CA THR A 150 -12.42 -57.31 -13.46
C THR A 150 -12.43 -58.67 -12.76
N SER A 151 -12.77 -58.74 -11.47
CA SER A 151 -12.37 -59.86 -10.59
C SER A 151 -13.43 -60.41 -9.64
N GLY A 152 -14.59 -59.75 -9.42
CA GLY A 152 -15.53 -60.21 -8.40
C GLY A 152 -16.88 -59.49 -8.32
N THR A 153 -17.62 -59.77 -7.25
CA THR A 153 -18.87 -59.07 -6.89
C THR A 153 -18.53 -57.80 -6.11
N LEU A 154 -19.19 -56.68 -6.43
CA LEU A 154 -19.04 -55.42 -5.69
C LEU A 154 -19.67 -55.49 -4.29
N PRO A 155 -19.21 -54.67 -3.32
CA PRO A 155 -19.83 -54.56 -2.01
C PRO A 155 -21.27 -54.03 -2.08
N GLU A 156 -22.09 -54.33 -1.07
CA GLU A 156 -23.46 -53.82 -1.02
C GLU A 156 -23.47 -52.28 -0.99
N GLY A 157 -24.32 -51.68 -1.84
CA GLY A 157 -24.46 -50.23 -1.96
C GLY A 157 -23.41 -49.54 -2.84
N VAL A 158 -22.36 -50.22 -3.30
CA VAL A 158 -21.37 -49.67 -4.26
C VAL A 158 -21.90 -49.80 -5.69
N ASN A 159 -21.80 -48.74 -6.49
CA ASN A 159 -22.25 -48.72 -7.89
C ASN A 159 -21.11 -49.03 -8.87
N GLU A 160 -21.41 -49.80 -9.92
CA GLU A 160 -20.50 -50.18 -11.01
C GLU A 160 -19.84 -48.94 -11.66
N GLY A 161 -18.51 -48.94 -11.78
CA GLY A 161 -17.73 -47.81 -12.33
C GLY A 161 -17.73 -46.51 -11.50
N LEU A 162 -18.37 -46.47 -10.33
CA LEU A 162 -18.49 -45.27 -9.48
C LEU A 162 -17.74 -45.44 -8.14
N TYR A 163 -16.47 -45.85 -8.20
CA TYR A 163 -15.65 -46.00 -7.00
C TYR A 163 -14.17 -45.70 -7.24
N ALA A 164 -13.50 -45.40 -6.13
CA ALA A 164 -12.07 -45.17 -5.91
C ALA A 164 -11.60 -46.02 -4.70
N PRO A 165 -10.29 -46.11 -4.43
CA PRO A 165 -9.78 -46.75 -3.22
C PRO A 165 -10.43 -46.22 -1.92
N ILE A 166 -10.66 -44.90 -1.82
CA ILE A 166 -11.58 -44.28 -0.86
C ILE A 166 -12.81 -43.76 -1.61
N THR A 167 -13.99 -44.31 -1.32
CA THR A 167 -15.26 -43.93 -1.97
C THR A 167 -16.22 -43.31 -0.94
N ILE A 168 -16.71 -42.10 -1.21
CA ILE A 168 -17.71 -41.42 -0.38
C ILE A 168 -18.98 -41.14 -1.21
N TYR A 169 -20.13 -41.66 -0.76
CA TYR A 169 -21.45 -41.36 -1.30
C TYR A 169 -22.27 -40.58 -0.26
N GLY A 170 -22.74 -39.38 -0.61
CA GLY A 170 -23.52 -38.53 0.30
C GLY A 170 -22.76 -38.16 1.59
N GLY A 171 -23.52 -37.94 2.66
CA GLY A 171 -22.98 -37.75 4.01
C GLY A 171 -22.60 -36.32 4.38
N ASP A 172 -22.18 -36.15 5.64
CA ASP A 172 -21.95 -34.86 6.28
C ASP A 172 -20.63 -34.18 5.85
N GLY A 173 -19.65 -34.95 5.37
CA GLY A 173 -18.48 -34.37 4.70
C GLY A 173 -17.20 -35.21 4.65
N VAL A 174 -16.20 -34.61 4.00
CA VAL A 174 -14.82 -35.11 3.87
C VAL A 174 -13.86 -34.03 4.37
N SER A 175 -12.99 -34.36 5.31
CA SER A 175 -11.96 -33.45 5.83
C SER A 175 -10.58 -34.11 5.79
N ILE A 176 -9.63 -33.52 5.07
CA ILE A 176 -8.24 -33.96 4.98
C ILE A 176 -7.36 -32.79 5.42
N ALA A 177 -6.83 -32.87 6.63
CA ALA A 177 -5.98 -31.84 7.26
C ALA A 177 -4.55 -32.34 7.55
N GLY A 178 -4.23 -33.58 7.16
CA GLY A 178 -2.93 -34.20 7.40
C GLY A 178 -2.86 -35.60 6.77
N GLY A 179 -1.74 -36.29 6.98
CA GLY A 179 -1.49 -37.61 6.40
C GLY A 179 -1.12 -37.61 4.91
N THR A 180 -0.97 -38.81 4.36
CA THR A 180 -0.55 -39.12 2.99
C THR A 180 -1.56 -40.01 2.28
N LEU A 181 -1.96 -39.63 1.06
CA LEU A 181 -2.69 -40.49 0.13
C LEU A 181 -1.82 -40.68 -1.12
N GLN A 182 -1.09 -41.79 -1.20
CA GLN A 182 0.00 -41.94 -2.18
C GLN A 182 0.04 -43.27 -2.93
N GLU A 183 0.45 -43.24 -4.19
CA GLU A 183 0.68 -44.45 -5.02
C GLU A 183 -0.56 -45.36 -5.18
N ASN A 184 -1.77 -44.83 -5.00
CA ASN A 184 -3.02 -45.58 -5.12
C ASN A 184 -3.55 -45.60 -6.57
N HIS A 185 -4.21 -46.69 -6.94
CA HIS A 185 -4.72 -46.95 -8.29
C HIS A 185 -6.26 -47.08 -8.30
N GLY A 186 -6.93 -46.19 -9.02
CA GLY A 186 -8.39 -46.13 -9.16
C GLY A 186 -8.89 -46.60 -10.53
N TYR A 187 -10.01 -47.34 -10.54
CA TYR A 187 -10.56 -47.93 -11.77
C TYR A 187 -11.14 -46.91 -12.77
N GLN A 188 -11.60 -45.73 -12.31
CA GLN A 188 -12.00 -44.65 -13.23
C GLN A 188 -12.03 -43.25 -12.59
N ARG A 189 -12.49 -43.11 -11.34
CA ARG A 189 -12.89 -41.81 -10.79
C ARG A 189 -12.33 -41.61 -9.39
N GLY A 190 -11.20 -40.91 -9.29
CA GLY A 190 -10.41 -40.80 -8.07
C GLY A 190 -9.35 -41.90 -8.01
N GLY A 191 -8.07 -41.56 -8.19
CA GLY A 191 -6.98 -42.53 -8.00
C GLY A 191 -6.71 -42.83 -6.53
N ALA A 192 -6.89 -41.85 -5.64
CA ALA A 192 -6.98 -42.07 -4.20
C ALA A 192 -8.43 -42.00 -3.70
N ILE A 193 -9.15 -40.93 -4.04
CA ILE A 193 -10.45 -40.60 -3.42
C ILE A 193 -11.48 -40.13 -4.45
N GLY A 194 -12.69 -40.69 -4.35
CA GLY A 194 -13.84 -40.37 -5.18
C GLY A 194 -15.06 -40.00 -4.32
N ILE A 195 -15.71 -38.88 -4.65
CA ILE A 195 -16.77 -38.28 -3.85
C ILE A 195 -18.00 -38.03 -4.74
N TRP A 196 -19.19 -38.47 -4.29
CA TRP A 196 -20.45 -38.33 -5.01
C TRP A 196 -21.56 -37.82 -4.09
N GLY A 197 -21.93 -36.54 -4.22
CA GLY A 197 -23.16 -35.99 -3.66
C GLY A 197 -24.34 -36.03 -4.63
N ALA A 198 -25.38 -35.24 -4.34
CA ALA A 198 -26.57 -35.09 -5.18
C ALA A 198 -26.91 -33.62 -5.46
N GLU A 199 -27.70 -33.37 -6.50
CA GLU A 199 -28.25 -32.02 -6.76
C GLU A 199 -29.13 -31.57 -5.58
N GLY A 200 -28.82 -30.39 -5.03
CA GLY A 200 -29.48 -29.86 -3.83
C GLY A 200 -28.98 -30.44 -2.50
N ALA A 201 -28.10 -31.44 -2.53
CA ALA A 201 -27.40 -32.00 -1.37
C ALA A 201 -25.91 -32.28 -1.72
N PRO A 202 -25.09 -31.24 -1.96
CA PRO A 202 -23.68 -31.40 -2.28
C PRO A 202 -22.84 -31.72 -1.04
N VAL A 203 -21.92 -32.68 -1.16
CA VAL A 203 -21.04 -33.10 -0.05
C VAL A 203 -20.01 -32.00 0.27
N PRO A 204 -19.86 -31.57 1.54
CA PRO A 204 -18.77 -30.68 1.96
C PRO A 204 -17.40 -31.38 1.87
N VAL A 205 -16.41 -30.75 1.26
CA VAL A 205 -15.05 -31.31 1.11
C VAL A 205 -14.01 -30.25 1.48
N SER A 206 -13.17 -30.56 2.47
CA SER A 206 -12.16 -29.68 3.05
C SER A 206 -10.77 -30.30 2.92
N LEU A 207 -9.93 -29.74 2.06
CA LEU A 207 -8.54 -30.17 1.82
C LEU A 207 -7.60 -29.10 2.38
N THR A 208 -7.31 -29.20 3.68
CA THR A 208 -6.63 -28.17 4.51
C THR A 208 -5.20 -28.55 4.93
N GLY A 209 -4.69 -29.67 4.41
CA GLY A 209 -3.35 -30.16 4.70
C GLY A 209 -3.08 -31.55 4.13
N GLY A 210 -1.93 -32.12 4.48
CA GLY A 210 -1.50 -33.43 3.97
C GLY A 210 -1.07 -33.42 2.50
N GLN A 211 -0.83 -34.62 1.97
CA GLN A 211 -0.33 -34.82 0.61
C GLN A 211 -1.14 -35.87 -0.14
N ILE A 212 -1.51 -35.58 -1.38
CA ILE A 212 -2.17 -36.51 -2.31
C ILE A 212 -1.24 -36.66 -3.52
N SER A 213 -0.47 -37.74 -3.62
CA SER A 213 0.60 -37.82 -4.61
C SER A 213 0.90 -39.16 -5.27
N GLY A 214 1.23 -39.12 -6.57
CA GLY A 214 1.60 -40.29 -7.35
C GLY A 214 0.48 -41.32 -7.54
N ASN A 215 -0.77 -40.93 -7.31
CA ASN A 215 -1.95 -41.77 -7.55
C ASN A 215 -2.37 -41.70 -9.03
N ASP A 216 -3.03 -42.73 -9.54
CA ASP A 216 -3.55 -42.74 -10.91
C ASP A 216 -4.97 -43.30 -11.01
N ALA A 217 -5.73 -42.85 -12.00
CA ALA A 217 -7.07 -43.35 -12.31
C ALA A 217 -7.17 -43.73 -13.79
N VAL A 218 -7.37 -45.02 -14.10
CA VAL A 218 -7.28 -45.55 -15.47
C VAL A 218 -8.34 -46.62 -15.72
N HIS A 219 -9.17 -46.43 -16.76
CA HIS A 219 -10.14 -47.42 -17.22
C HIS A 219 -9.74 -47.96 -18.61
N PRO A 220 -9.82 -49.28 -18.89
CA PRO A 220 -9.44 -49.88 -20.19
C PRO A 220 -10.37 -49.56 -21.39
N LYS A 221 -11.21 -48.51 -21.32
CA LYS A 221 -12.25 -48.21 -22.33
C LYS A 221 -12.79 -46.79 -22.27
N TYR A 222 -13.07 -46.29 -21.08
CA TYR A 222 -13.57 -44.93 -20.83
C TYR A 222 -12.43 -44.05 -20.34
N LYS A 223 -12.64 -42.72 -20.28
CA LYS A 223 -11.68 -41.82 -19.64
C LYS A 223 -11.73 -41.95 -18.12
N GLY A 224 -10.57 -41.90 -17.48
CA GLY A 224 -10.44 -41.59 -16.06
C GLY A 224 -10.64 -40.09 -15.76
N PHE A 225 -10.95 -39.80 -14.50
CA PHE A 225 -11.18 -38.45 -13.96
C PHE A 225 -10.63 -38.34 -12.53
N GLY A 226 -9.94 -37.24 -12.21
CA GLY A 226 -9.40 -36.97 -10.88
C GLY A 226 -8.29 -37.94 -10.44
N GLY A 227 -7.05 -37.70 -10.88
CA GLY A 227 -5.98 -38.70 -10.68
C GLY A 227 -5.58 -38.87 -9.22
N GLY A 228 -5.66 -37.81 -8.41
CA GLY A 228 -5.74 -37.91 -6.96
C GLY A 228 -7.20 -37.93 -6.48
N VAL A 229 -7.95 -36.88 -6.84
CA VAL A 229 -9.28 -36.56 -6.29
C VAL A 229 -10.33 -36.43 -7.40
N TYR A 230 -11.42 -37.20 -7.34
CA TYR A 230 -12.65 -36.95 -8.10
C TYR A 230 -13.77 -36.50 -7.17
N ALA A 231 -14.50 -35.45 -7.55
CA ALA A 231 -15.67 -34.98 -6.81
C ALA A 231 -16.82 -34.59 -7.75
N SER A 232 -18.01 -35.16 -7.55
CA SER A 232 -19.23 -34.83 -8.28
C SER A 232 -20.32 -34.38 -7.31
N PHE A 233 -20.98 -33.25 -7.57
CA PHE A 233 -21.92 -32.61 -6.64
C PHE A 233 -21.31 -32.42 -5.25
N ALA A 234 -20.21 -31.67 -5.17
CA ALA A 234 -19.47 -31.41 -3.94
C ALA A 234 -19.12 -29.92 -3.81
N ASN A 235 -18.94 -29.48 -2.57
CA ASN A 235 -18.47 -28.13 -2.22
C ASN A 235 -17.03 -28.22 -1.72
N VAL A 236 -16.07 -27.98 -2.62
CA VAL A 236 -14.65 -28.28 -2.39
C VAL A 236 -13.88 -27.02 -2.00
N THR A 237 -13.17 -27.08 -0.87
CA THR A 237 -12.19 -26.06 -0.44
C THR A 237 -10.80 -26.68 -0.41
N LEU A 238 -9.85 -26.04 -1.09
CA LEU A 238 -8.42 -26.38 -1.11
C LEU A 238 -7.62 -25.25 -0.46
N ASP A 239 -7.07 -25.53 0.72
CA ASP A 239 -6.40 -24.56 1.60
C ASP A 239 -5.21 -25.20 2.34
N GLY A 240 -4.18 -25.59 1.58
CA GLY A 240 -2.89 -26.03 2.13
C GLY A 240 -2.46 -27.45 1.80
N THR A 241 -3.35 -28.29 1.24
CA THR A 241 -2.98 -29.63 0.75
C THR A 241 -2.05 -29.54 -0.47
N THR A 242 -1.10 -30.48 -0.57
CA THR A 242 -0.24 -30.67 -1.75
C THR A 242 -0.79 -31.80 -2.63
N ILE A 243 -1.18 -31.49 -3.87
CA ILE A 243 -1.67 -32.46 -4.87
C ILE A 243 -0.60 -32.59 -5.96
N ALA A 244 0.18 -33.68 -5.94
CA ALA A 244 1.42 -33.78 -6.74
C ALA A 244 1.57 -35.06 -7.55
N LYS A 245 2.01 -34.99 -8.82
CA LYS A 245 2.43 -36.14 -9.64
C LYS A 245 1.33 -37.18 -9.91
N ASN A 246 0.06 -36.84 -9.73
CA ASN A 246 -1.06 -37.74 -10.00
C ASN A 246 -1.38 -37.78 -11.51
N THR A 247 -1.97 -38.88 -11.99
CA THR A 247 -2.15 -39.14 -13.43
C THR A 247 -3.56 -39.64 -13.78
N THR A 248 -4.26 -38.94 -14.68
CA THR A 248 -5.49 -39.44 -15.34
C THR A 248 -5.93 -38.52 -16.48
N GLU A 249 -6.77 -39.00 -17.41
CA GLU A 249 -7.13 -38.28 -18.63
C GLU A 249 -7.84 -36.93 -18.42
N ILE A 250 -8.54 -36.71 -17.31
CA ILE A 250 -9.28 -35.47 -17.04
C ILE A 250 -9.03 -35.03 -15.58
N GLY A 251 -8.38 -33.89 -15.37
CA GLY A 251 -7.99 -33.44 -14.02
C GLY A 251 -6.94 -34.33 -13.41
N GLY A 252 -5.70 -34.24 -13.90
CA GLY A 252 -4.59 -35.12 -13.50
C GLY A 252 -4.36 -35.14 -11.99
N GLY A 253 -4.43 -33.98 -11.33
CA GLY A 253 -4.49 -33.86 -9.87
C GLY A 253 -5.92 -34.04 -9.33
N ILE A 254 -6.82 -33.15 -9.74
CA ILE A 254 -8.21 -33.10 -9.25
C ILE A 254 -9.21 -32.82 -10.39
N ALA A 255 -10.36 -33.49 -10.35
CA ALA A 255 -11.51 -33.22 -11.21
C ALA A 255 -12.77 -32.95 -10.38
N ILE A 256 -13.45 -31.84 -10.65
CA ILE A 256 -14.68 -31.41 -9.97
C ILE A 256 -15.81 -31.22 -11.00
N ASP A 257 -16.92 -31.91 -10.81
CA ASP A 257 -18.13 -31.87 -11.64
C ASP A 257 -19.35 -31.38 -10.84
N ASN A 258 -20.17 -30.49 -11.42
CA ASN A 258 -21.53 -30.13 -10.95
C ASN A 258 -21.63 -29.60 -9.49
N GLY A 259 -20.58 -29.02 -8.91
CA GLY A 259 -20.59 -28.47 -7.55
C GLY A 259 -21.34 -27.13 -7.42
N ASP A 260 -21.78 -26.75 -6.21
CA ASP A 260 -22.22 -25.36 -5.98
C ASP A 260 -21.01 -24.43 -5.87
N THR A 261 -19.94 -24.86 -5.18
CA THR A 261 -18.74 -24.05 -4.95
C THR A 261 -17.43 -24.82 -5.09
N PHE A 262 -16.39 -24.13 -5.60
CA PHE A 262 -15.00 -24.51 -5.46
C PHE A 262 -14.17 -23.31 -4.99
N LYS A 263 -13.33 -23.52 -3.97
CA LYS A 263 -12.41 -22.52 -3.41
C LYS A 263 -10.97 -23.02 -3.44
N PHE A 264 -10.06 -22.20 -3.93
CA PHE A 264 -8.61 -22.42 -3.83
C PHE A 264 -7.94 -21.19 -3.21
N THR A 265 -7.51 -21.32 -1.96
CA THR A 265 -6.99 -20.23 -1.12
C THR A 265 -5.50 -20.40 -0.83
N SER A 266 -5.03 -21.63 -0.64
CA SER A 266 -3.62 -21.96 -0.45
C SER A 266 -3.32 -23.44 -0.75
N GLY A 267 -2.05 -23.83 -0.73
CA GLY A 267 -1.59 -25.16 -1.14
C GLY A 267 -1.06 -25.21 -2.58
N THR A 268 -0.63 -26.38 -3.02
CA THR A 268 0.12 -26.56 -4.28
C THR A 268 -0.43 -27.71 -5.11
N VAL A 269 -0.67 -27.47 -6.40
CA VAL A 269 -1.04 -28.49 -7.39
C VAL A 269 0.10 -28.58 -8.40
N GLN A 270 0.97 -29.60 -8.30
CA GLN A 270 2.22 -29.65 -9.07
C GLN A 270 2.48 -30.97 -9.83
N GLU A 271 3.15 -30.89 -10.98
CA GLU A 271 3.67 -32.05 -11.72
C GLU A 271 2.63 -33.11 -12.11
N ASN A 272 1.32 -32.82 -12.00
CA ASN A 272 0.24 -33.75 -12.35
C ASN A 272 0.05 -33.78 -13.88
N THR A 273 -0.45 -34.91 -14.42
CA THR A 273 -0.47 -35.12 -15.88
C THR A 273 -1.70 -35.87 -16.41
N ASN A 274 -2.04 -35.64 -17.69
CA ASN A 274 -3.03 -36.45 -18.40
C ASN A 274 -2.44 -37.68 -19.13
N GLY A 275 -1.23 -38.12 -18.77
CA GLY A 275 -0.59 -39.32 -19.33
C GLY A 275 -0.28 -39.17 -20.83
N GLU A 276 -0.64 -40.15 -21.65
CA GLU A 276 -0.55 -40.07 -23.12
C GLU A 276 -1.89 -39.66 -23.79
N TYR A 277 -2.95 -39.48 -23.01
CA TYR A 277 -4.32 -39.33 -23.51
C TYR A 277 -4.66 -37.88 -23.84
N ASN A 278 -5.55 -37.66 -24.81
CA ASN A 278 -6.09 -36.34 -25.19
C ASN A 278 -6.99 -35.75 -24.07
N GLY A 279 -6.36 -35.26 -23.01
CA GLY A 279 -6.98 -34.81 -21.76
C GLY A 279 -7.27 -33.32 -21.66
N GLN A 280 -7.74 -32.90 -20.49
CA GLN A 280 -7.98 -31.51 -20.10
C GLN A 280 -7.70 -31.35 -18.60
N GLY A 281 -7.08 -30.25 -18.20
CA GLY A 281 -6.69 -30.02 -16.81
C GLY A 281 -5.57 -30.98 -16.39
N GLY A 282 -4.32 -30.59 -16.61
CA GLY A 282 -3.17 -31.36 -16.13
C GLY A 282 -3.11 -31.34 -14.60
N GLY A 283 -3.22 -30.15 -14.01
CA GLY A 283 -3.40 -29.96 -12.57
C GLY A 283 -4.85 -30.16 -12.15
N MET A 284 -5.74 -29.25 -12.60
CA MET A 284 -7.14 -29.21 -12.18
C MET A 284 -8.12 -29.17 -13.36
N TYR A 285 -9.20 -29.92 -13.25
CA TYR A 285 -10.36 -29.85 -14.15
C TYR A 285 -11.60 -29.47 -13.33
N ILE A 286 -12.28 -28.40 -13.73
CA ILE A 286 -13.43 -27.84 -13.00
C ILE A 286 -14.56 -27.63 -14.02
N ARG A 287 -15.69 -28.32 -13.86
CA ARG A 287 -16.81 -28.26 -14.82
C ARG A 287 -18.15 -28.10 -14.12
N ASP A 288 -18.95 -27.18 -14.65
CA ASP A 288 -20.34 -26.92 -14.22
C ASP A 288 -20.47 -26.62 -12.71
N VAL A 289 -19.40 -26.06 -12.12
CA VAL A 289 -19.40 -25.53 -10.75
C VAL A 289 -19.96 -24.12 -10.77
N LYS A 290 -20.97 -23.82 -9.95
CA LYS A 290 -21.74 -22.56 -10.04
C LYS A 290 -20.88 -21.34 -9.69
N ASP A 291 -20.17 -21.37 -8.57
CA ASP A 291 -19.27 -20.31 -8.12
C ASP A 291 -17.86 -20.83 -7.79
N VAL A 292 -16.87 -20.38 -8.56
CA VAL A 292 -15.44 -20.68 -8.40
C VAL A 292 -14.70 -19.47 -7.86
N GLU A 293 -13.90 -19.66 -6.81
CA GLU A 293 -13.06 -18.63 -6.19
C GLU A 293 -11.61 -19.12 -6.08
N ILE A 294 -10.68 -18.44 -6.76
CA ILE A 294 -9.24 -18.70 -6.65
C ILE A 294 -8.60 -17.43 -6.10
N SER A 295 -8.14 -17.46 -4.85
CA SER A 295 -7.57 -16.30 -4.16
C SER A 295 -6.10 -16.48 -3.77
N GLY A 296 -5.55 -17.68 -3.91
CA GLY A 296 -4.14 -17.98 -3.66
C GLY A 296 -3.76 -19.38 -4.15
N GLY A 297 -2.67 -19.92 -3.60
CA GLY A 297 -2.11 -21.22 -3.98
C GLY A 297 -1.29 -21.20 -5.28
N THR A 298 -0.57 -22.30 -5.53
CA THR A 298 0.35 -22.47 -6.66
C THR A 298 -0.09 -23.63 -7.55
N VAL A 299 -0.09 -23.44 -8.86
CA VAL A 299 -0.35 -24.48 -9.87
C VAL A 299 0.86 -24.53 -10.81
N GLU A 300 1.74 -25.52 -10.65
CA GLU A 300 3.03 -25.52 -11.37
C GLU A 300 3.45 -26.83 -12.05
N GLY A 301 4.08 -26.71 -13.22
CA GLY A 301 4.69 -27.85 -13.92
C GLY A 301 3.72 -28.95 -14.38
N ASN A 302 2.41 -28.73 -14.30
CA ASN A 302 1.40 -29.72 -14.69
C ASN A 302 1.29 -29.83 -16.22
N THR A 303 0.91 -31.00 -16.74
CA THR A 303 0.89 -31.28 -18.19
C THR A 303 -0.45 -31.83 -18.68
N ALA A 304 -1.07 -31.15 -19.64
CA ALA A 304 -2.26 -31.60 -20.35
C ALA A 304 -1.98 -31.85 -21.83
N ASN A 305 -2.39 -32.99 -22.39
CA ASN A 305 -2.29 -33.21 -23.85
C ASN A 305 -3.45 -32.57 -24.63
N GLY A 306 -4.29 -31.79 -23.95
CA GLY A 306 -5.29 -30.92 -24.56
C GLY A 306 -5.18 -29.51 -24.03
N HIS A 307 -6.23 -29.07 -23.34
CA HIS A 307 -6.39 -27.67 -22.93
C HIS A 307 -6.23 -27.53 -21.41
N GLY A 308 -5.61 -26.43 -20.96
CA GLY A 308 -5.41 -26.14 -19.53
C GLY A 308 -4.36 -27.05 -18.92
N GLY A 309 -3.08 -26.73 -19.11
CA GLY A 309 -1.98 -27.48 -18.49
C GLY A 309 -2.06 -27.40 -16.96
N GLY A 310 -2.20 -26.19 -16.43
CA GLY A 310 -2.51 -25.95 -15.01
C GLY A 310 -3.99 -26.22 -14.72
N ILE A 311 -4.88 -25.36 -15.21
CA ILE A 311 -6.34 -25.44 -14.97
C ILE A 311 -7.12 -25.44 -16.29
N ALA A 312 -8.08 -26.36 -16.41
CA ALA A 312 -9.18 -26.29 -17.36
C ALA A 312 -10.50 -26.03 -16.61
N LEU A 313 -11.19 -24.94 -16.92
CA LEU A 313 -12.45 -24.53 -16.28
C LEU A 313 -13.56 -24.36 -17.32
N GLY A 314 -14.65 -25.12 -17.13
CA GLY A 314 -15.80 -25.19 -18.03
C GLY A 314 -17.09 -24.71 -17.38
N GLY A 315 -17.75 -23.71 -17.99
CA GLY A 315 -18.99 -23.14 -17.48
C GLY A 315 -18.83 -22.35 -16.18
N GLY A 316 -19.96 -22.06 -15.52
CA GLY A 316 -19.98 -21.41 -14.21
C GLY A 316 -19.55 -19.93 -14.19
N LYS A 317 -19.46 -19.38 -12.97
CA LYS A 317 -18.88 -18.06 -12.68
C LYS A 317 -17.59 -18.25 -11.89
N ALA A 318 -16.51 -17.60 -12.32
CA ALA A 318 -15.21 -17.68 -11.65
C ALA A 318 -14.66 -16.29 -11.27
N THR A 319 -14.10 -16.17 -10.08
CA THR A 319 -13.30 -15.01 -9.67
C THR A 319 -11.89 -15.47 -9.32
N ILE A 320 -10.90 -14.90 -10.01
CA ILE A 320 -9.48 -15.09 -9.69
C ILE A 320 -8.97 -13.79 -9.07
N SER A 321 -8.54 -13.83 -7.81
CA SER A 321 -8.05 -12.69 -7.04
C SER A 321 -6.69 -12.94 -6.39
N GLY A 322 -5.95 -13.91 -6.90
CA GLY A 322 -4.60 -14.28 -6.49
C GLY A 322 -4.18 -15.60 -7.15
N GLY A 323 -3.11 -16.19 -6.64
CA GLY A 323 -2.56 -17.46 -7.12
C GLY A 323 -1.49 -17.31 -8.20
N GLU A 324 -0.65 -18.34 -8.29
CA GLU A 324 0.50 -18.44 -9.18
C GLU A 324 0.32 -19.65 -10.12
N PHE A 325 0.48 -19.43 -11.42
CA PHE A 325 0.25 -20.42 -12.47
C PHE A 325 1.50 -20.48 -13.34
N ALA A 326 2.43 -21.38 -13.00
CA ALA A 326 3.81 -21.37 -13.45
C ALA A 326 4.20 -22.62 -14.24
N HIS A 327 5.00 -22.50 -15.30
CA HIS A 327 5.66 -23.65 -15.96
C HIS A 327 4.75 -24.80 -16.47
N ASN A 328 3.43 -24.61 -16.54
CA ASN A 328 2.48 -25.63 -16.96
C ASN A 328 2.47 -25.79 -18.49
N VAL A 329 2.14 -26.99 -18.97
CA VAL A 329 2.24 -27.36 -20.39
C VAL A 329 0.89 -27.85 -20.93
N ALA A 330 0.42 -27.26 -22.03
CA ALA A 330 -0.75 -27.72 -22.78
C ALA A 330 -0.35 -28.09 -24.22
N LEU A 331 -0.68 -29.30 -24.69
CA LEU A 331 -0.42 -29.70 -26.08
C LEU A 331 -1.47 -29.19 -27.08
N LYS A 332 -2.54 -28.50 -26.65
CA LYS A 332 -3.47 -27.78 -27.54
C LYS A 332 -3.50 -26.28 -27.29
N ALA A 333 -3.94 -25.85 -26.11
CA ALA A 333 -4.07 -24.43 -25.80
C ALA A 333 -4.16 -24.14 -24.29
N GLY A 334 -3.77 -22.94 -23.86
CA GLY A 334 -3.88 -22.52 -22.46
C GLY A 334 -2.90 -23.29 -21.57
N GLY A 335 -1.61 -22.97 -21.67
CA GLY A 335 -0.57 -23.65 -20.89
C GLY A 335 -0.84 -23.55 -19.39
N GLY A 336 -1.05 -22.34 -18.88
CA GLY A 336 -1.48 -22.10 -17.51
C GLY A 336 -2.98 -22.36 -17.33
N LEU A 337 -3.82 -21.59 -18.04
CA LEU A 337 -5.27 -21.54 -17.85
C LEU A 337 -6.03 -21.74 -19.17
N SER A 338 -7.14 -22.49 -19.11
CA SER A 338 -8.08 -22.62 -20.23
C SER A 338 -9.53 -22.46 -19.74
N PHE A 339 -10.27 -21.54 -20.35
CA PHE A 339 -11.69 -21.31 -20.10
C PHE A 339 -12.53 -21.77 -21.30
N TYR A 340 -13.61 -22.52 -21.06
CA TYR A 340 -14.45 -23.08 -22.13
C TYR A 340 -15.93 -23.21 -21.75
N GLY A 341 -16.79 -23.43 -22.76
CA GLY A 341 -18.24 -23.33 -22.59
C GLY A 341 -18.67 -21.93 -22.11
N GLU A 342 -19.80 -21.82 -21.42
CA GLU A 342 -20.33 -20.53 -20.94
C GLU A 342 -19.59 -19.92 -19.72
N ALA A 343 -18.30 -20.23 -19.54
CA ALA A 343 -17.52 -19.77 -18.39
C ALA A 343 -17.45 -18.23 -18.32
N LYS A 344 -17.76 -17.67 -17.15
CA LYS A 344 -17.78 -16.22 -16.89
C LYS A 344 -16.74 -15.87 -15.83
N VAL A 345 -15.54 -15.53 -16.28
CA VAL A 345 -14.32 -15.38 -15.47
C VAL A 345 -13.99 -13.91 -15.23
N THR A 346 -13.69 -13.54 -13.99
CA THR A 346 -13.17 -12.20 -13.64
C THR A 346 -11.83 -12.32 -12.91
N MET A 347 -10.74 -11.92 -13.56
CA MET A 347 -9.40 -11.84 -12.99
C MET A 347 -9.13 -10.44 -12.42
N LYS A 348 -8.83 -10.38 -11.12
CA LYS A 348 -8.54 -9.15 -10.35
C LYS A 348 -7.09 -9.11 -9.85
N ALA A 349 -6.51 -10.28 -9.59
CA ALA A 349 -5.08 -10.47 -9.37
C ALA A 349 -4.66 -11.90 -9.73
N GLY A 350 -3.36 -12.15 -9.84
CA GLY A 350 -2.77 -13.47 -10.11
C GLY A 350 -1.61 -13.40 -11.11
N TYR A 351 -0.70 -14.38 -11.06
CA TYR A 351 0.50 -14.41 -11.88
C TYR A 351 0.52 -15.66 -12.79
N VAL A 352 0.43 -15.46 -14.10
CA VAL A 352 0.45 -16.52 -15.11
C VAL A 352 1.75 -16.40 -15.91
N HIS A 353 2.74 -17.26 -15.65
CA HIS A 353 4.06 -17.09 -16.26
C HIS A 353 4.79 -18.37 -16.64
N ASP A 354 5.68 -18.23 -17.64
CA ASP A 354 6.57 -19.30 -18.12
C ASP A 354 5.84 -20.61 -18.54
N ASN A 355 4.53 -20.55 -18.79
CA ASN A 355 3.71 -21.66 -19.26
C ASN A 355 3.86 -21.85 -20.78
N VAL A 356 3.58 -23.07 -21.26
CA VAL A 356 3.81 -23.46 -22.67
C VAL A 356 2.55 -24.04 -23.30
N ALA A 357 2.12 -23.50 -24.44
CA ALA A 357 1.14 -24.10 -25.34
C ALA A 357 1.82 -24.61 -26.62
N LYS A 358 1.78 -25.91 -26.89
CA LYS A 358 2.47 -26.53 -28.05
C LYS A 358 1.57 -26.77 -29.28
N GLY A 359 0.27 -26.59 -29.12
CA GLY A 359 -0.71 -26.90 -30.15
C GLY A 359 -1.19 -25.68 -30.93
N PHE A 360 -1.84 -25.97 -32.05
CA PHE A 360 -2.34 -25.02 -33.05
C PHE A 360 -2.86 -23.67 -32.50
N TRP A 361 -3.75 -23.66 -31.50
CA TRP A 361 -4.38 -22.42 -31.01
C TRP A 361 -3.49 -21.56 -30.10
N GLY A 362 -2.40 -22.13 -29.56
CA GLY A 362 -1.51 -21.44 -28.65
C GLY A 362 -2.20 -20.94 -27.37
N GLY A 363 -2.03 -19.68 -27.01
CA GLY A 363 -2.42 -19.20 -25.67
C GLY A 363 -1.47 -19.78 -24.62
N GLY A 364 -0.19 -19.42 -24.69
CA GLY A 364 0.84 -19.98 -23.81
C GLY A 364 0.48 -19.83 -22.33
N GLY A 365 0.01 -18.65 -21.93
CA GLY A 365 -0.54 -18.41 -20.60
C GLY A 365 -2.02 -18.81 -20.50
N ILE A 366 -2.88 -18.21 -21.33
CA ILE A 366 -4.34 -18.33 -21.26
C ILE A 366 -4.97 -18.66 -22.62
N TYR A 367 -5.92 -19.59 -22.63
CA TYR A 367 -6.88 -19.78 -23.72
C TYR A 367 -8.31 -19.45 -23.26
N ASN A 368 -9.03 -18.63 -24.03
CA ASN A 368 -10.43 -18.25 -23.78
C ASN A 368 -11.30 -18.69 -24.97
N ASP A 369 -12.10 -19.74 -24.81
CA ASP A 369 -12.88 -20.35 -25.90
C ASP A 369 -14.09 -19.52 -26.34
N SER A 370 -14.67 -19.90 -27.49
CA SER A 370 -15.67 -19.17 -28.26
C SER A 370 -16.88 -18.63 -27.47
N ASP A 371 -17.43 -19.43 -26.56
CA ASP A 371 -18.63 -19.08 -25.77
C ASP A 371 -18.30 -18.48 -24.38
N SER A 372 -17.02 -18.34 -24.06
CA SER A 372 -16.53 -17.92 -22.73
C SER A 372 -16.21 -16.41 -22.65
N ILE A 373 -16.42 -15.86 -21.46
CA ILE A 373 -16.26 -14.43 -21.16
C ILE A 373 -15.17 -14.26 -20.10
N LEU A 374 -14.11 -13.56 -20.45
CA LEU A 374 -12.98 -13.25 -19.58
C LEU A 374 -12.82 -11.75 -19.39
N THR A 375 -12.98 -11.29 -18.15
CA THR A 375 -12.73 -9.90 -17.73
C THR A 375 -11.46 -9.84 -16.91
N ILE A 376 -10.51 -8.97 -17.26
CA ILE A 376 -9.22 -8.83 -16.57
C ILE A 376 -9.01 -7.36 -16.14
N HIS A 377 -8.76 -7.14 -14.86
CA HIS A 377 -8.47 -5.82 -14.29
C HIS A 377 -6.98 -5.65 -13.98
N ASN A 378 -6.46 -4.41 -14.04
CA ASN A 378 -5.10 -4.03 -13.65
C ASN A 378 -4.03 -5.00 -14.21
N SER A 379 -4.01 -5.16 -15.52
CA SER A 379 -3.24 -6.23 -16.18
C SER A 379 -1.96 -5.75 -16.86
N LEU A 380 -0.91 -6.56 -16.77
CA LEU A 380 0.33 -6.44 -17.52
C LEU A 380 0.56 -7.70 -18.35
N ILE A 381 0.83 -7.53 -19.65
CA ILE A 381 1.13 -8.60 -20.60
C ILE A 381 2.46 -8.26 -21.31
N ARG A 382 3.57 -8.92 -20.91
CA ARG A 382 4.91 -8.67 -21.49
C ARG A 382 5.81 -9.91 -21.54
N GLY A 383 6.80 -9.92 -22.43
CA GLY A 383 7.77 -11.03 -22.57
C GLY A 383 7.19 -12.31 -23.20
N ASN A 384 5.88 -12.39 -23.40
CA ASN A 384 5.24 -13.57 -23.99
C ASN A 384 5.62 -13.70 -25.47
N THR A 385 5.89 -14.93 -25.91
CA THR A 385 6.60 -15.18 -27.16
C THR A 385 5.95 -16.33 -27.94
N ILE A 386 5.88 -16.17 -29.26
CA ILE A 386 5.68 -17.29 -30.18
C ILE A 386 7.05 -17.75 -30.65
N LYS A 387 7.39 -19.03 -30.43
CA LYS A 387 8.68 -19.61 -30.81
C LYS A 387 8.70 -19.94 -32.30
N ASP A 388 9.88 -19.92 -32.93
CA ASP A 388 10.08 -20.43 -34.29
C ASP A 388 9.57 -21.89 -34.41
N ALA A 389 8.43 -22.05 -35.10
CA ALA A 389 7.73 -23.31 -35.29
C ALA A 389 8.16 -24.03 -36.58
N PHE A 390 8.29 -25.35 -36.54
CA PHE A 390 8.49 -26.16 -37.75
C PHE A 390 7.15 -26.45 -38.41
N LEU A 391 6.63 -25.46 -39.13
CA LEU A 391 5.25 -25.41 -39.63
C LEU A 391 4.95 -26.45 -40.73
N LEU A 392 4.57 -27.65 -40.26
CA LEU A 392 3.99 -28.70 -41.08
C LEU A 392 2.58 -28.30 -41.56
N GLY A 393 2.37 -28.24 -42.89
CA GLY A 393 1.03 -28.34 -43.47
C GLY A 393 0.40 -27.08 -44.09
N ALA A 394 1.11 -25.97 -44.27
CA ALA A 394 0.58 -24.79 -44.98
C ALA A 394 0.51 -24.94 -46.53
N GLY A 395 0.96 -26.07 -47.09
CA GLY A 395 1.04 -26.26 -48.54
C GLY A 395 2.00 -25.26 -49.21
N ASN A 396 1.59 -24.66 -50.32
CA ASN A 396 2.34 -23.60 -51.00
C ASN A 396 2.06 -22.18 -50.44
N HIS A 397 1.35 -22.05 -49.33
CA HIS A 397 1.01 -20.75 -48.74
C HIS A 397 2.05 -20.28 -47.73
N SER A 398 2.13 -18.96 -47.50
CA SER A 398 3.01 -18.36 -46.49
C SER A 398 2.31 -18.31 -45.13
N PRO A 399 2.72 -19.11 -44.13
CA PRO A 399 2.20 -18.99 -42.76
C PRO A 399 2.62 -17.66 -42.08
N SER A 400 2.05 -17.37 -40.91
CA SER A 400 2.43 -16.22 -40.08
C SER A 400 2.27 -16.52 -38.58
N ALA A 401 3.21 -16.03 -37.75
CA ALA A 401 3.08 -15.97 -36.30
C ALA A 401 2.36 -14.68 -35.90
N GLN A 402 1.39 -14.74 -34.98
CA GLN A 402 0.37 -13.70 -34.79
C GLN A 402 0.09 -13.42 -33.31
N GLY A 403 0.28 -12.18 -32.83
CA GLY A 403 -0.18 -11.79 -31.49
C GLY A 403 0.64 -12.41 -30.36
N GLY A 404 1.91 -12.02 -30.21
CA GLY A 404 2.78 -12.55 -29.15
C GLY A 404 2.23 -12.29 -27.75
N GLY A 405 1.68 -11.09 -27.51
CA GLY A 405 0.95 -10.76 -26.28
C GLY A 405 -0.47 -11.34 -26.27
N VAL A 406 -1.32 -10.85 -27.18
CA VAL A 406 -2.73 -11.27 -27.31
C VAL A 406 -3.07 -11.56 -28.77
N TRP A 407 -3.78 -12.66 -29.03
CA TRP A 407 -4.33 -13.00 -30.34
C TRP A 407 -5.85 -13.22 -30.27
N ASN A 408 -6.60 -12.60 -31.18
CA ASN A 408 -8.02 -12.82 -31.40
C ASN A 408 -8.27 -13.67 -32.67
N CYS A 409 -9.04 -14.75 -32.51
CA CYS A 409 -9.66 -15.48 -33.61
C CYS A 409 -10.79 -14.66 -34.26
N ALA A 410 -11.27 -15.09 -35.43
CA ALA A 410 -12.38 -14.46 -36.14
C ALA A 410 -13.73 -14.46 -35.40
N THR A 411 -13.89 -15.31 -34.38
CA THR A 411 -15.03 -15.32 -33.45
C THR A 411 -14.85 -14.36 -32.27
N GLY A 412 -13.60 -14.04 -31.92
CA GLY A 412 -13.26 -13.36 -30.67
C GLY A 412 -13.45 -11.86 -30.72
N THR A 413 -13.88 -11.28 -29.60
CA THR A 413 -13.94 -9.83 -29.39
C THR A 413 -12.92 -9.42 -28.32
N THR A 414 -12.31 -8.23 -28.47
CA THR A 414 -11.53 -7.62 -27.38
C THR A 414 -11.89 -6.15 -27.21
N THR A 415 -12.19 -5.76 -25.96
CA THR A 415 -12.42 -4.36 -25.57
C THR A 415 -11.31 -3.90 -24.62
N LEU A 416 -10.53 -2.90 -25.04
CA LEU A 416 -9.43 -2.33 -24.24
C LEU A 416 -9.91 -1.07 -23.50
N ASN A 417 -10.56 -1.23 -22.34
CA ASN A 417 -10.97 -0.10 -21.50
C ASN A 417 -9.77 0.51 -20.73
N ILE A 418 -10.06 1.59 -20.00
CA ILE A 418 -9.03 2.52 -19.47
C ILE A 418 -9.00 2.50 -17.93
N THR A 419 -10.15 2.52 -17.25
CA THR A 419 -10.20 2.37 -15.78
C THR A 419 -9.83 0.93 -15.43
N LYS A 420 -8.88 0.71 -14.52
CA LYS A 420 -8.31 -0.63 -14.24
C LYS A 420 -7.89 -1.40 -15.51
N GLY A 421 -7.44 -0.71 -16.55
CA GLY A 421 -7.17 -1.29 -17.87
C GLY A 421 -5.93 -2.19 -17.94
N VAL A 422 -5.50 -2.47 -19.18
CA VAL A 422 -4.33 -3.31 -19.48
C VAL A 422 -3.14 -2.50 -20.03
N ALA A 423 -1.94 -2.95 -19.70
CA ALA A 423 -0.69 -2.66 -20.40
C ALA A 423 -0.21 -3.90 -21.16
N ILE A 424 0.10 -3.73 -22.45
CA ILE A 424 0.68 -4.78 -23.30
C ILE A 424 1.92 -4.16 -23.94
N PHE A 425 3.09 -4.78 -23.78
CA PHE A 425 4.35 -4.34 -24.41
C PHE A 425 5.41 -5.46 -24.34
N ASP A 426 6.48 -5.33 -25.12
CA ASP A 426 7.65 -6.25 -25.12
C ASP A 426 7.30 -7.76 -25.26
N ASN A 427 6.22 -8.09 -25.95
CA ASN A 427 5.94 -9.47 -26.42
C ASN A 427 6.52 -9.69 -27.83
N SER A 428 6.49 -10.92 -28.36
CA SER A 428 7.03 -11.21 -29.71
C SER A 428 6.26 -12.25 -30.53
N ALA A 429 6.04 -11.91 -31.81
CA ALA A 429 5.54 -12.75 -32.89
C ALA A 429 6.58 -12.69 -34.04
N PRO A 430 7.65 -13.51 -33.98
CA PRO A 430 8.84 -13.32 -34.82
C PRO A 430 8.60 -13.64 -36.30
N ASP A 431 9.48 -13.08 -37.14
CA ASP A 431 9.70 -13.60 -38.50
C ASP A 431 10.53 -14.89 -38.43
N PHE A 432 10.06 -15.93 -39.12
CA PHE A 432 10.56 -17.31 -39.04
C PHE A 432 10.85 -17.90 -40.43
N GLY A 433 11.30 -19.16 -40.46
CA GLY A 433 11.94 -19.77 -41.62
C GLY A 433 13.46 -19.57 -41.58
N ARG A 434 14.22 -20.30 -42.41
CA ARG A 434 15.69 -20.36 -42.31
C ARG A 434 16.36 -19.00 -42.54
N ASN A 435 15.71 -18.14 -43.32
CA ASN A 435 16.18 -16.83 -43.75
C ASN A 435 15.24 -15.70 -43.28
N LYS A 436 14.30 -15.98 -42.35
CA LYS A 436 13.21 -15.09 -41.94
C LYS A 436 12.31 -14.64 -43.10
N GLU A 437 12.07 -15.58 -44.02
CA GLU A 437 11.26 -15.43 -45.22
C GLU A 437 9.75 -15.32 -44.93
N TYR A 438 9.27 -15.92 -43.83
CA TYR A 438 7.88 -15.82 -43.41
C TYR A 438 7.72 -14.74 -42.34
N LYS A 439 6.83 -13.78 -42.58
CA LYS A 439 6.64 -12.63 -41.70
C LYS A 439 5.65 -12.94 -40.58
N GLY A 440 6.06 -12.63 -39.35
CA GLY A 440 5.15 -12.52 -38.23
C GLY A 440 4.31 -11.25 -38.33
N ALA A 441 3.36 -11.07 -37.42
CA ALA A 441 2.49 -9.91 -37.40
C ALA A 441 1.95 -9.66 -35.98
N GLY A 442 2.12 -8.43 -35.48
CA GLY A 442 1.58 -8.00 -34.20
C GLY A 442 2.27 -8.67 -33.03
N ASP A 443 3.51 -8.27 -32.76
CA ASP A 443 4.29 -8.70 -31.60
C ASP A 443 3.47 -8.63 -30.29
N ASP A 444 2.71 -7.55 -30.07
CA ASP A 444 1.93 -7.35 -28.85
C ASP A 444 0.45 -7.74 -29.01
N PHE A 445 -0.16 -7.45 -30.17
CA PHE A 445 -1.57 -7.73 -30.40
C PHE A 445 -1.85 -8.06 -31.87
N ALA A 446 -2.63 -9.11 -32.11
CA ALA A 446 -3.19 -9.44 -33.42
C ALA A 446 -4.68 -9.78 -33.31
N SER A 447 -5.46 -9.42 -34.34
CA SER A 447 -6.86 -9.82 -34.48
C SER A 447 -7.18 -10.17 -35.91
N VAL A 448 -7.84 -11.30 -36.09
CA VAL A 448 -8.22 -11.86 -37.38
C VAL A 448 -9.72 -11.62 -37.62
N ALA A 449 -10.11 -11.28 -38.84
CA ALA A 449 -11.49 -11.18 -39.29
C ALA A 449 -11.96 -12.50 -39.95
N VAL A 450 -13.27 -12.68 -40.11
CA VAL A 450 -13.83 -13.81 -40.86
C VAL A 450 -13.33 -13.74 -42.30
N HIS A 451 -12.74 -14.82 -42.82
CA HIS A 451 -12.24 -14.89 -44.19
C HIS A 451 -12.61 -16.20 -44.85
N THR A 452 -13.57 -16.16 -45.78
CA THR A 452 -13.90 -17.29 -46.64
C THR A 452 -12.74 -17.61 -47.59
N PHE A 453 -12.34 -18.88 -47.70
CA PHE A 453 -11.17 -19.29 -48.48
C PHE A 453 -11.36 -19.00 -49.98
N GLY A 454 -10.40 -18.31 -50.60
CA GLY A 454 -10.47 -17.89 -52.01
C GLY A 454 -11.19 -16.56 -52.26
N ALA A 455 -11.72 -15.90 -51.22
CA ALA A 455 -12.14 -14.50 -51.34
C ALA A 455 -10.92 -13.58 -51.55
N ALA A 456 -11.11 -12.45 -52.24
CA ALA A 456 -10.04 -11.49 -52.51
C ALA A 456 -9.67 -10.64 -51.27
N GLU A 457 -10.64 -10.42 -50.39
CA GLU A 457 -10.56 -9.61 -49.17
C GLU A 457 -11.39 -10.28 -48.05
N PRO A 458 -11.12 -10.00 -46.76
CA PRO A 458 -11.91 -10.55 -45.64
C PRO A 458 -13.36 -10.04 -45.61
N GLU A 459 -14.23 -10.80 -44.95
CA GLU A 459 -15.54 -10.32 -44.53
C GLU A 459 -15.39 -9.38 -43.32
N LYS A 460 -16.44 -8.60 -43.00
CA LYS A 460 -16.41 -7.69 -41.83
C LYS A 460 -16.31 -8.53 -40.55
N GLY A 461 -15.13 -8.51 -39.92
CA GLY A 461 -14.84 -9.23 -38.70
C GLY A 461 -15.46 -8.60 -37.45
N GLN A 462 -15.33 -9.34 -36.34
CA GLN A 462 -15.71 -8.85 -35.02
C GLN A 462 -14.90 -7.59 -34.63
N PRO A 463 -15.50 -6.68 -33.85
CA PRO A 463 -14.87 -5.41 -33.52
C PRO A 463 -13.74 -5.55 -32.48
N VAL A 464 -12.61 -4.90 -32.76
CA VAL A 464 -11.63 -4.50 -31.74
C VAL A 464 -11.77 -3.01 -31.50
N THR A 465 -11.87 -2.63 -30.21
CA THR A 465 -11.88 -1.23 -29.75
C THR A 465 -10.65 -0.97 -28.90
N ILE A 466 -9.77 -0.08 -29.38
CA ILE A 466 -8.52 0.29 -28.71
C ILE A 466 -8.72 1.60 -27.95
N GLY A 467 -8.88 1.56 -26.64
CA GLY A 467 -8.97 2.76 -25.81
C GLY A 467 -7.64 3.52 -25.76
N GLU A 468 -7.69 4.85 -25.78
CA GLU A 468 -6.55 5.78 -25.91
C GLU A 468 -5.41 5.62 -24.89
N ARG A 469 -5.70 5.11 -23.69
CA ARG A 469 -4.75 5.06 -22.57
C ARG A 469 -4.57 3.64 -22.03
N MET A 470 -3.33 3.32 -21.65
CA MET A 470 -2.96 2.06 -20.97
C MET A 470 -3.16 2.14 -19.46
N LEU A 471 -2.93 1.03 -18.76
CA LEU A 471 -2.86 1.01 -17.29
C LEU A 471 -1.92 2.12 -16.79
N GLY A 472 -2.40 2.93 -15.84
CA GLY A 472 -1.71 4.14 -15.34
C GLY A 472 -2.07 5.44 -16.06
N GLY A 473 -2.79 5.41 -17.19
CA GLY A 473 -3.26 6.61 -17.89
C GLY A 473 -2.32 7.19 -18.94
N ALA A 474 -1.12 6.62 -19.12
CA ALA A 474 -0.25 6.98 -20.24
C ALA A 474 -0.89 6.64 -21.60
N GLU A 475 -0.52 7.34 -22.67
CA GLU A 475 -1.09 7.12 -24.00
C GLU A 475 -0.68 5.76 -24.60
N ARG A 476 -1.60 5.05 -25.27
CA ARG A 476 -1.28 3.86 -26.06
C ARG A 476 -0.50 4.25 -27.32
N MET A 477 0.81 4.03 -27.28
CA MET A 477 1.72 4.22 -28.40
C MET A 477 1.74 2.98 -29.30
N TRP A 478 0.65 2.80 -30.06
CA TRP A 478 0.46 1.63 -30.91
C TRP A 478 0.76 1.95 -32.39
N TYR A 479 1.49 1.03 -33.02
CA TYR A 479 1.94 1.11 -34.42
C TYR A 479 1.53 -0.15 -35.17
N GLN A 480 1.30 -0.02 -36.48
CA GLN A 480 1.11 -1.18 -37.35
C GLN A 480 2.40 -2.04 -37.34
N ASP A 481 2.24 -3.35 -37.22
CA ASP A 481 3.34 -4.29 -37.19
C ASP A 481 3.04 -5.53 -38.03
N GLY A 482 3.42 -5.48 -39.30
CA GLY A 482 3.10 -6.54 -40.25
C GLY A 482 1.62 -6.56 -40.65
N SER A 483 1.23 -7.64 -41.34
CA SER A 483 -0.13 -7.88 -41.83
C SER A 483 -0.50 -9.35 -41.71
N ILE A 484 -1.79 -9.65 -41.67
CA ILE A 484 -2.34 -11.01 -41.61
C ILE A 484 -3.37 -11.17 -42.73
N TYR A 485 -3.40 -12.32 -43.41
CA TYR A 485 -4.44 -12.70 -44.37
C TYR A 485 -5.56 -13.49 -43.69
N SER A 486 -5.20 -14.50 -42.89
CA SER A 486 -6.15 -15.34 -42.16
C SER A 486 -5.54 -15.97 -40.91
N HIS A 487 -6.34 -16.74 -40.16
CA HIS A 487 -5.99 -17.44 -38.92
C HIS A 487 -4.85 -18.49 -39.05
N ARG A 488 -4.12 -18.54 -40.18
CA ARG A 488 -2.89 -19.33 -40.39
C ARG A 488 -1.85 -18.64 -41.28
N LEU A 489 -2.26 -17.65 -42.08
CA LEU A 489 -1.52 -17.21 -43.27
C LEU A 489 -1.22 -15.71 -43.25
N ASN A 490 -0.04 -15.35 -43.75
CA ASN A 490 0.26 -13.98 -44.19
C ASN A 490 -0.30 -13.74 -45.60
N TRP A 491 -0.33 -12.47 -46.02
CA TRP A 491 -0.53 -12.09 -47.41
C TRP A 491 0.66 -12.53 -48.29
N PRO A 492 0.47 -12.65 -49.62
CA PRO A 492 1.58 -12.64 -50.58
C PRO A 492 2.50 -11.43 -50.36
N GLN A 493 3.80 -11.59 -50.64
CA GLN A 493 4.85 -10.61 -50.28
C GLN A 493 4.56 -9.20 -50.82
N GLU A 494 3.97 -9.10 -52.01
CA GLU A 494 3.57 -7.85 -52.68
C GLU A 494 2.36 -7.13 -52.04
N LYS A 495 1.66 -7.79 -51.12
CA LYS A 495 0.53 -7.25 -50.33
C LYS A 495 0.86 -7.05 -48.84
N GLN A 496 2.06 -7.40 -48.36
CA GLN A 496 2.39 -7.33 -46.93
C GLN A 496 2.61 -5.88 -46.45
N GLU A 497 2.04 -5.53 -45.30
CA GLU A 497 2.40 -4.30 -44.57
C GLU A 497 3.74 -4.52 -43.83
N PRO A 498 4.59 -3.48 -43.64
CA PRO A 498 5.88 -3.64 -42.99
C PRO A 498 5.75 -3.99 -41.50
N ARG A 499 6.70 -4.80 -40.99
CA ARG A 499 6.95 -4.96 -39.54
C ARG A 499 7.33 -3.60 -38.92
N TYR A 500 7.08 -3.44 -37.62
CA TYR A 500 7.58 -2.30 -36.86
C TYR A 500 9.11 -2.28 -36.82
N VAL A 501 9.71 -1.10 -36.95
CA VAL A 501 11.18 -0.90 -36.88
C VAL A 501 11.49 0.24 -35.90
N GLN A 502 12.24 -0.05 -34.83
CA GLN A 502 12.63 0.97 -33.84
C GLN A 502 13.39 2.12 -34.50
N GLY A 503 12.93 3.36 -34.27
CA GLY A 503 13.49 4.57 -34.91
C GLY A 503 13.15 4.75 -36.40
N GLY A 504 12.41 3.81 -37.01
CA GLY A 504 11.93 3.90 -38.38
C GLY A 504 10.69 4.80 -38.54
N ASN A 505 10.31 5.03 -39.80
CA ASN A 505 9.05 5.69 -40.16
C ASN A 505 7.89 4.68 -40.08
N ASN A 506 7.24 4.60 -38.91
CA ASN A 506 6.20 3.61 -38.62
C ASN A 506 4.79 4.23 -38.65
N THR A 507 3.83 3.54 -39.25
CA THR A 507 2.42 3.96 -39.26
C THR A 507 1.80 3.84 -37.87
N ARG A 508 1.36 4.96 -37.28
CA ARG A 508 0.64 4.98 -36.01
C ARG A 508 -0.80 4.48 -36.18
N VAL A 509 -1.32 3.79 -35.17
CA VAL A 509 -2.72 3.34 -35.09
C VAL A 509 -3.61 4.48 -34.57
N GLU A 510 -4.86 4.54 -35.00
CA GLU A 510 -5.85 5.51 -34.52
C GLU A 510 -6.56 4.98 -33.27
N ASN A 511 -6.38 5.67 -32.15
CA ASN A 511 -7.04 5.33 -30.88
C ASN A 511 -8.56 5.62 -30.93
N ASN A 512 -9.32 4.92 -30.09
CA ASN A 512 -10.78 4.98 -29.95
C ASN A 512 -11.57 4.63 -31.23
N LYS A 513 -10.92 4.02 -32.23
CA LYS A 513 -11.52 3.58 -33.49
C LYS A 513 -11.99 2.12 -33.42
N LEU A 514 -13.12 1.85 -34.08
CA LEU A 514 -13.64 0.50 -34.26
C LEU A 514 -12.95 -0.17 -35.45
N TYR A 515 -12.22 -1.26 -35.21
CA TYR A 515 -11.56 -2.04 -36.25
C TYR A 515 -12.34 -3.35 -36.52
N THR A 516 -12.80 -3.56 -37.75
CA THR A 516 -13.58 -4.73 -38.20
C THR A 516 -12.88 -5.51 -39.32
N VAL A 517 -11.56 -5.44 -39.36
CA VAL A 517 -10.65 -6.04 -40.37
C VAL A 517 -9.40 -6.57 -39.68
N ASN A 518 -8.65 -7.45 -40.36
CA ASN A 518 -7.38 -7.98 -39.86
C ASN A 518 -6.46 -6.84 -39.38
N LYS A 519 -5.94 -6.94 -38.15
CA LYS A 519 -4.98 -5.98 -37.60
C LYS A 519 -3.92 -6.62 -36.73
N ALA A 520 -2.74 -5.99 -36.75
CA ALA A 520 -1.51 -6.48 -36.17
C ALA A 520 -0.68 -5.28 -35.67
N PHE A 521 -0.32 -5.28 -34.39
CA PHE A 521 0.20 -4.09 -33.72
C PHE A 521 1.42 -4.36 -32.82
N LYS A 522 2.34 -3.39 -32.82
CA LYS A 522 3.39 -3.23 -31.80
C LYS A 522 3.00 -2.10 -30.85
N SER A 523 3.13 -2.37 -29.56
CA SER A 523 3.02 -1.39 -28.49
C SER A 523 4.42 -0.89 -28.11
N VAL A 524 4.59 0.44 -28.02
CA VAL A 524 5.89 1.10 -27.79
C VAL A 524 5.76 2.21 -26.73
N PRO A 525 5.34 1.90 -25.48
CA PRO A 525 5.27 2.87 -24.40
C PRO A 525 6.66 3.30 -23.92
N SER A 526 6.75 4.47 -23.30
CA SER A 526 7.99 4.94 -22.64
C SER A 526 8.32 4.11 -21.40
N ASP A 527 9.60 4.07 -21.01
CA ASP A 527 10.04 3.32 -19.81
C ASP A 527 9.37 3.81 -18.52
N GLN A 528 8.97 5.09 -18.48
CA GLN A 528 8.12 5.66 -17.44
C GLN A 528 6.73 5.01 -17.40
N ALA A 529 6.04 4.95 -18.54
CA ALA A 529 4.73 4.30 -18.63
C ALA A 529 4.81 2.78 -18.36
N LYS A 530 5.92 2.12 -18.73
CA LYS A 530 6.19 0.71 -18.36
C LYS A 530 6.29 0.54 -16.84
N ARG A 531 7.13 1.34 -16.16
CA ARG A 531 7.28 1.30 -14.69
C ARG A 531 5.94 1.54 -13.97
N LEU A 532 5.16 2.55 -14.40
CA LEU A 532 3.88 2.84 -13.78
C LEU A 532 2.87 1.69 -13.98
N ALA A 533 2.80 1.10 -15.17
CA ALA A 533 1.99 -0.09 -15.39
C ALA A 533 2.45 -1.29 -14.54
N GLU A 534 3.75 -1.53 -14.44
CA GLU A 534 4.34 -2.59 -13.60
C GLU A 534 4.06 -2.40 -12.10
N ARG A 535 3.96 -1.14 -11.65
CA ARG A 535 3.62 -0.74 -10.27
C ARG A 535 2.13 -0.85 -9.94
N LEU A 536 1.26 -0.75 -10.96
CA LEU A 536 -0.21 -0.83 -10.83
C LEU A 536 -0.78 -2.22 -11.13
N ALA A 537 -0.02 -3.10 -11.78
CA ALA A 537 -0.51 -4.39 -12.25
C ALA A 537 -0.67 -5.42 -11.13
N THR A 538 -1.90 -5.88 -10.90
CA THR A 538 -2.23 -6.98 -9.99
C THR A 538 -2.44 -8.30 -10.72
N VAL A 539 -2.84 -8.27 -12.00
CA VAL A 539 -2.79 -9.45 -12.90
C VAL A 539 -1.55 -9.34 -13.78
N ARG A 540 -0.73 -10.39 -13.81
CA ARG A 540 0.52 -10.42 -14.59
C ARG A 540 0.54 -11.66 -15.48
N ILE A 541 0.78 -11.47 -16.78
CA ILE A 541 0.85 -12.53 -17.78
C ILE A 541 2.20 -12.37 -18.49
N GLU A 542 3.21 -13.12 -18.06
CA GLU A 542 4.62 -12.86 -18.42
C GLU A 542 5.36 -14.10 -18.94
N ASN A 543 6.26 -13.93 -19.91
CA ASN A 543 7.18 -14.96 -20.41
C ASN A 543 6.53 -16.25 -20.98
N ASN A 544 5.20 -16.31 -21.14
CA ASN A 544 4.52 -17.50 -21.62
C ASN A 544 4.80 -17.74 -23.13
N LEU A 545 4.73 -19.00 -23.54
CA LEU A 545 5.32 -19.46 -24.80
C LEU A 545 4.32 -20.27 -25.65
N ALA A 546 4.15 -19.90 -26.92
CA ALA A 546 3.54 -20.76 -27.94
C ALA A 546 4.64 -21.47 -28.75
N THR A 547 4.54 -22.77 -28.99
CA THR A 547 5.57 -23.58 -29.67
C THR A 547 5.00 -24.63 -30.63
N ASP A 548 5.89 -25.28 -31.38
CA ASP A 548 5.71 -26.49 -32.19
C ASP A 548 4.65 -26.37 -33.31
N GLU A 549 3.36 -26.38 -33.00
CA GLU A 549 2.27 -26.06 -33.94
C GLU A 549 1.61 -24.69 -33.66
N GLY A 550 1.80 -24.12 -32.47
CA GLY A 550 1.19 -22.86 -32.04
C GLY A 550 1.84 -21.64 -32.66
N PHE A 551 1.05 -20.90 -33.43
CA PHE A 551 1.45 -19.65 -34.12
C PHE A 551 0.68 -18.42 -33.61
N SER A 552 -0.16 -18.59 -32.58
CA SER A 552 -1.08 -17.56 -32.07
C SER A 552 -0.99 -17.39 -30.55
N GLY A 553 -1.00 -16.15 -30.06
CA GLY A 553 -1.23 -15.86 -28.64
C GLY A 553 -0.16 -16.41 -27.70
N GLY A 554 1.04 -15.83 -27.68
CA GLY A 554 2.07 -16.24 -26.71
C GLY A 554 1.57 -16.08 -25.26
N GLY A 555 0.95 -14.94 -24.94
CA GLY A 555 0.29 -14.69 -23.65
C GLY A 555 -1.14 -15.23 -23.61
N ILE A 556 -2.03 -14.64 -24.42
CA ILE A 556 -3.45 -15.00 -24.49
C ILE A 556 -3.85 -15.34 -25.93
N ALA A 557 -4.54 -16.47 -26.13
CA ALA A 557 -5.34 -16.74 -27.33
C ALA A 557 -6.83 -16.67 -26.98
N ASN A 558 -7.59 -15.85 -27.73
CA ASN A 558 -8.99 -15.56 -27.46
C ASN A 558 -9.89 -15.85 -28.67
N ASN A 559 -10.81 -16.78 -28.47
CA ASN A 559 -11.88 -17.11 -29.40
C ASN A 559 -13.23 -16.53 -28.96
N GLY A 560 -13.39 -16.20 -27.67
CA GLY A 560 -14.61 -15.65 -27.08
C GLY A 560 -14.53 -14.14 -26.77
N GLN A 561 -15.15 -13.73 -25.65
CA GLN A 561 -15.22 -12.32 -25.26
C GLN A 561 -14.14 -11.95 -24.23
N LEU A 562 -13.26 -11.01 -24.57
CA LEU A 562 -12.19 -10.53 -23.71
C LEU A 562 -12.36 -9.04 -23.37
N PHE A 563 -12.53 -8.73 -22.08
CA PHE A 563 -12.68 -7.38 -21.56
C PHE A 563 -11.50 -7.02 -20.67
N PHE A 564 -10.85 -5.90 -20.95
CA PHE A 564 -9.79 -5.36 -20.10
C PHE A 564 -10.25 -4.09 -19.41
N GLY A 565 -10.42 -4.16 -18.08
CA GLY A 565 -10.86 -3.04 -17.24
C GLY A 565 -12.30 -2.57 -17.48
N GLU A 566 -12.60 -1.41 -16.89
CA GLU A 566 -13.89 -0.74 -16.81
C GLU A 566 -13.88 0.58 -17.61
N ASP A 567 -15.05 1.09 -17.99
CA ASP A 567 -15.19 2.31 -18.80
C ASP A 567 -14.35 3.50 -18.30
N ALA A 568 -13.94 4.34 -19.24
CA ALA A 568 -13.20 5.56 -18.94
C ALA A 568 -14.04 6.59 -18.15
N TRP A 569 -13.31 7.48 -17.49
CA TRP A 569 -13.79 8.63 -16.74
C TRP A 569 -13.42 9.93 -17.47
N LYS A 570 -13.96 11.04 -16.97
CA LYS A 570 -13.63 12.40 -17.40
C LYS A 570 -12.86 13.12 -16.29
N LEU A 571 -11.69 13.69 -16.60
CA LEU A 571 -10.96 14.57 -15.70
C LEU A 571 -11.29 16.03 -16.05
N LYS A 572 -12.09 16.68 -15.21
CA LYS A 572 -12.38 18.12 -15.30
C LYS A 572 -11.35 18.88 -14.49
N ILE A 573 -10.79 19.93 -15.07
CA ILE A 573 -9.83 20.82 -14.39
C ILE A 573 -10.40 22.24 -14.47
N LYS A 574 -10.53 22.89 -13.31
CA LYS A 574 -10.86 24.31 -13.19
C LYS A 574 -9.72 25.05 -12.50
N LYS A 575 -9.14 26.02 -13.20
CA LYS A 575 -8.13 26.91 -12.65
C LYS A 575 -8.79 28.17 -12.05
N SER A 576 -8.17 28.68 -11.00
CA SER A 576 -8.60 29.84 -10.23
C SER A 576 -7.41 30.59 -9.65
N TRP A 577 -7.70 31.81 -9.21
CA TRP A 577 -6.76 32.83 -8.73
C TRP A 577 -7.29 33.37 -7.39
N SER A 578 -6.41 33.70 -6.46
CA SER A 578 -6.76 34.15 -5.11
C SER A 578 -5.56 34.74 -4.37
N ASN A 579 -5.82 35.62 -3.40
CA ASN A 579 -4.79 36.29 -2.59
C ASN A 579 -3.75 37.07 -3.42
N ASP A 580 -4.15 37.53 -4.60
CA ASP A 580 -3.36 38.10 -5.69
C ASP A 580 -3.94 39.43 -6.21
N ASP A 581 -3.23 40.06 -7.13
CA ASP A 581 -3.68 41.23 -7.90
C ASP A 581 -4.22 40.76 -9.27
N PRO A 582 -5.52 40.96 -9.56
CA PRO A 582 -6.11 40.57 -10.84
C PRO A 582 -5.48 41.25 -12.08
N GLY A 583 -4.77 42.36 -11.90
CA GLY A 583 -4.04 43.07 -12.95
C GLY A 583 -2.75 42.37 -13.41
N VAL A 584 -2.30 41.32 -12.71
CA VAL A 584 -1.09 40.53 -13.06
C VAL A 584 -1.37 39.04 -13.28
N HIS A 585 -2.61 38.67 -13.59
CA HIS A 585 -2.89 37.34 -14.15
C HIS A 585 -2.17 37.17 -15.52
N PRO A 586 -1.60 36.00 -15.82
CA PRO A 586 -1.09 35.70 -17.16
C PRO A 586 -2.25 35.48 -18.15
N ASP A 587 -2.06 35.86 -19.43
CA ASP A 587 -3.06 35.63 -20.50
C ASP A 587 -3.47 34.16 -20.63
N ARG A 588 -2.51 33.25 -20.40
CA ARG A 588 -2.66 31.80 -20.41
C ARG A 588 -1.58 31.13 -19.55
N ILE A 589 -1.86 29.91 -19.12
CA ILE A 589 -0.88 28.96 -18.56
C ILE A 589 -0.83 27.70 -19.44
N THR A 590 0.25 26.93 -19.30
CA THR A 590 0.29 25.53 -19.72
C THR A 590 0.38 24.61 -18.51
N LEU A 591 -0.26 23.44 -18.60
CA LEU A 591 -0.38 22.48 -17.52
C LEU A 591 -0.15 21.05 -18.04
N ASP A 592 0.72 20.31 -17.37
CA ASP A 592 0.85 18.86 -17.52
C ASP A 592 0.21 18.16 -16.32
N VAL A 593 -0.45 17.03 -16.57
CA VAL A 593 -0.99 16.12 -15.53
C VAL A 593 -0.08 14.91 -15.43
N LEU A 594 0.33 14.59 -14.21
CA LEU A 594 1.22 13.49 -13.88
C LEU A 594 0.51 12.44 -13.03
N VAL A 595 0.95 11.19 -13.19
CA VAL A 595 0.71 10.09 -12.24
C VAL A 595 2.09 9.54 -11.90
N ASP A 596 2.51 9.70 -10.64
CA ASP A 596 3.92 9.46 -10.24
C ASP A 596 4.88 10.31 -11.10
N ASP A 597 6.01 9.79 -11.58
CA ASP A 597 6.92 10.52 -12.47
C ASP A 597 6.44 10.65 -13.93
N VAL A 598 5.23 10.16 -14.25
CA VAL A 598 4.75 9.98 -15.62
C VAL A 598 3.78 11.09 -16.04
N GLU A 599 4.21 11.93 -16.98
CA GLU A 599 3.36 12.94 -17.64
C GLU A 599 2.32 12.26 -18.57
N VAL A 600 1.11 12.00 -18.04
CA VAL A 600 0.02 11.26 -18.71
C VAL A 600 -0.84 12.12 -19.64
N VAL A 601 -0.88 13.43 -19.42
CA VAL A 601 -1.48 14.43 -20.32
C VAL A 601 -0.58 15.66 -20.31
N LYS A 602 -0.28 16.24 -21.48
CA LYS A 602 0.71 17.32 -21.60
C LYS A 602 0.15 18.54 -22.32
N GLY A 603 0.67 19.72 -22.01
CA GLY A 603 0.43 20.95 -22.76
C GLY A 603 -1.02 21.42 -22.76
N ILE A 604 -1.77 21.20 -21.68
CA ILE A 604 -3.12 21.72 -21.52
C ILE A 604 -3.05 23.25 -21.39
N GLU A 605 -3.61 23.98 -22.33
CA GLU A 605 -3.72 25.44 -22.23
C GLU A 605 -4.98 25.84 -21.45
N LEU A 606 -4.82 26.71 -20.45
CA LEU A 606 -5.93 27.33 -19.71
C LEU A 606 -5.78 28.86 -19.76
N SER A 607 -6.88 29.55 -20.05
CA SER A 607 -6.93 31.00 -20.30
C SER A 607 -8.35 31.54 -20.09
N GLU A 608 -8.53 32.87 -20.13
CA GLU A 608 -9.86 33.47 -20.06
C GLU A 608 -10.77 32.98 -21.21
N ALA A 609 -10.20 32.69 -22.39
CA ALA A 609 -10.93 32.22 -23.56
C ALA A 609 -11.60 30.84 -23.38
N ASN A 610 -11.11 30.00 -22.47
CA ASN A 610 -11.78 28.75 -22.05
C ASN A 610 -12.38 28.83 -20.64
N ASN A 611 -12.61 30.03 -20.11
CA ASN A 611 -13.10 30.30 -18.75
C ASN A 611 -12.21 29.67 -17.65
N TRP A 612 -10.93 29.45 -17.95
CA TRP A 612 -9.98 28.73 -17.10
C TRP A 612 -10.40 27.28 -16.80
N GLU A 613 -11.18 26.64 -17.68
CA GLU A 613 -11.71 25.28 -17.52
C GLU A 613 -11.35 24.37 -18.71
N THR A 614 -11.15 23.08 -18.43
CA THR A 614 -11.09 22.02 -19.45
C THR A 614 -11.73 20.72 -18.96
N THR A 615 -12.06 19.83 -19.90
CA THR A 615 -12.46 18.45 -19.64
C THR A 615 -11.65 17.51 -20.52
N ILE A 616 -10.88 16.63 -19.89
CA ILE A 616 -10.14 15.56 -20.53
C ILE A 616 -11.03 14.31 -20.49
N ASP A 617 -11.55 13.94 -21.65
CA ASP A 617 -12.26 12.67 -21.84
C ASP A 617 -11.28 11.49 -21.91
N ASN A 618 -11.79 10.26 -21.80
CA ASN A 618 -11.02 9.02 -21.88
C ASN A 618 -9.88 8.91 -20.84
N PHE A 619 -10.08 9.41 -19.61
CA PHE A 619 -9.11 9.32 -18.50
C PHE A 619 -9.39 8.08 -17.63
N PRO A 620 -8.40 7.43 -16.98
CA PRO A 620 -8.69 6.39 -15.97
C PRO A 620 -9.33 7.01 -14.72
N ASN A 621 -10.15 6.26 -13.97
CA ASN A 621 -10.60 6.71 -12.65
C ASN A 621 -9.38 6.94 -11.70
N PRO A 622 -9.12 8.18 -11.22
CA PRO A 622 -7.97 8.47 -10.37
C PRO A 622 -8.03 7.83 -8.98
N GLN A 623 -9.21 7.35 -8.55
CA GLN A 623 -9.37 6.52 -7.34
C GLN A 623 -8.78 5.11 -7.51
N THR A 624 -8.68 4.61 -8.75
CA THR A 624 -8.22 3.24 -9.07
C THR A 624 -6.72 3.14 -9.36
N LEU A 625 -6.02 4.28 -9.39
CA LEU A 625 -4.56 4.35 -9.49
C LEU A 625 -3.97 3.96 -8.13
N VAL A 626 -3.88 2.66 -7.86
CA VAL A 626 -3.42 2.09 -6.59
C VAL A 626 -2.18 1.26 -6.82
N ASP A 627 -1.11 1.60 -6.09
CA ASP A 627 0.15 0.85 -6.03
C ASP A 627 -0.11 -0.59 -5.56
N ALA A 628 0.18 -1.56 -6.42
CA ALA A 628 -0.16 -2.97 -6.21
C ALA A 628 0.60 -3.63 -5.05
N ALA A 629 1.78 -3.08 -4.67
CA ALA A 629 2.61 -3.62 -3.61
C ALA A 629 2.30 -3.01 -2.23
N THR A 630 1.82 -1.76 -2.18
CA THR A 630 1.56 -1.02 -0.92
C THR A 630 0.09 -0.76 -0.64
N GLY A 631 -0.82 -0.99 -1.60
CA GLY A 631 -2.25 -0.73 -1.48
C GLY A 631 -2.62 0.75 -1.39
N LYS A 632 -1.70 1.67 -1.68
CA LYS A 632 -1.90 3.13 -1.56
C LYS A 632 -2.29 3.74 -2.90
N ARG A 633 -3.24 4.70 -2.88
CA ARG A 633 -3.53 5.55 -4.04
C ARG A 633 -2.29 6.36 -4.42
N ILE A 634 -1.94 6.34 -5.70
CA ILE A 634 -1.04 7.30 -6.35
C ILE A 634 -1.88 8.54 -6.69
N PRO A 635 -1.56 9.73 -6.15
CA PRO A 635 -2.30 10.95 -6.45
C PRO A 635 -2.10 11.41 -7.90
N LEU A 636 -2.93 12.36 -8.35
CA LEU A 636 -2.60 13.16 -9.53
C LEU A 636 -1.67 14.30 -9.11
N GLU A 637 -0.58 14.48 -9.84
CA GLU A 637 0.30 15.64 -9.70
C GLU A 637 0.16 16.58 -10.90
N PHE A 638 0.49 17.85 -10.70
CA PHE A 638 0.17 18.93 -11.63
C PHE A 638 1.39 19.84 -11.79
N LYS A 639 1.87 19.96 -13.03
CA LYS A 639 3.05 20.76 -13.40
C LYS A 639 2.60 21.94 -14.25
N GLU A 640 2.50 23.09 -13.60
CA GLU A 640 2.09 24.37 -14.22
C GLU A 640 3.30 25.12 -14.80
N SER A 641 3.07 25.94 -15.81
CA SER A 641 4.05 26.88 -16.36
C SER A 641 3.38 28.14 -16.91
N GLY A 642 4.03 29.29 -16.74
CA GLY A 642 3.47 30.61 -17.07
C GLY A 642 2.77 31.33 -15.90
N ALA A 643 2.90 30.81 -14.67
CA ALA A 643 2.32 31.39 -13.45
C ALA A 643 3.40 31.70 -12.39
N ASP A 644 4.47 32.39 -12.79
CA ASP A 644 5.62 32.66 -11.93
C ASP A 644 5.24 33.48 -10.69
N GLY A 645 5.83 33.14 -9.53
CA GLY A 645 5.56 33.82 -8.25
C GLY A 645 4.28 33.37 -7.52
N TYR A 646 3.55 32.39 -8.06
CA TYR A 646 2.38 31.79 -7.41
C TYR A 646 2.69 30.44 -6.76
N THR A 647 1.97 30.11 -5.68
CA THR A 647 1.86 28.76 -5.12
C THR A 647 0.51 28.16 -5.50
N MET A 648 0.51 27.02 -6.20
CA MET A 648 -0.71 26.30 -6.57
C MET A 648 -1.22 25.43 -5.41
N LYS A 649 -2.51 25.55 -5.08
CA LYS A 649 -3.24 24.60 -4.23
C LYS A 649 -4.15 23.73 -5.09
N VAL A 650 -4.10 22.41 -4.87
CA VAL A 650 -5.00 21.42 -5.48
C VAL A 650 -6.17 21.11 -4.54
N SER A 651 -7.34 20.80 -5.10
CA SER A 651 -8.44 20.14 -4.39
C SER A 651 -9.24 19.25 -5.37
N GLU A 652 -9.62 18.05 -4.92
CA GLU A 652 -10.19 16.99 -5.77
C GLU A 652 -11.59 16.56 -5.28
N THR A 653 -12.51 16.26 -6.20
CA THR A 653 -13.80 15.61 -5.93
C THR A 653 -14.17 14.60 -7.02
N SER A 654 -15.09 13.67 -6.74
CA SER A 654 -15.48 12.59 -7.65
C SER A 654 -16.99 12.35 -7.67
N ASP A 655 -17.54 12.11 -8.86
CA ASP A 655 -18.91 11.67 -9.09
C ASP A 655 -18.91 10.39 -9.95
N ASP A 656 -19.07 9.25 -9.28
CA ASP A 656 -19.12 7.91 -9.86
C ASP A 656 -20.27 7.73 -10.87
N LYS A 657 -21.41 8.44 -10.69
CA LYS A 657 -22.58 8.33 -11.57
C LYS A 657 -22.34 9.06 -12.89
N GLN A 658 -21.60 10.17 -12.84
CA GLN A 658 -21.16 10.94 -14.02
C GLN A 658 -19.78 10.49 -14.53
N LYS A 659 -19.18 9.44 -13.93
CA LYS A 659 -17.79 8.98 -14.14
C LYS A 659 -16.81 10.15 -14.27
N THR A 660 -16.94 11.12 -13.37
CA THR A 660 -16.26 12.42 -13.47
C THR A 660 -15.39 12.64 -12.24
N TYR A 661 -14.11 12.91 -12.46
CA TYR A 661 -13.19 13.44 -11.46
C TYR A 661 -13.02 14.95 -11.71
N SER A 662 -13.17 15.76 -10.67
CA SER A 662 -13.07 17.23 -10.78
C SER A 662 -11.95 17.75 -9.91
N VAL A 663 -11.06 18.53 -10.50
CA VAL A 663 -9.91 19.14 -9.81
C VAL A 663 -10.02 20.65 -9.91
N ALA A 664 -10.07 21.32 -8.77
CA ALA A 664 -9.93 22.76 -8.69
C ALA A 664 -8.48 23.11 -8.30
N LEU A 665 -7.81 23.83 -9.19
CA LEU A 665 -6.47 24.39 -9.02
C LEU A 665 -6.62 25.86 -8.63
N THR A 666 -6.07 26.26 -7.50
CA THR A 666 -6.16 27.64 -6.99
C THR A 666 -4.77 28.18 -6.73
N ASN A 667 -4.34 29.14 -7.54
CA ASN A 667 -3.06 29.80 -7.34
C ASN A 667 -3.18 30.91 -6.31
N ARG A 668 -2.08 31.13 -5.60
CA ARG A 668 -1.97 32.07 -4.49
C ARG A 668 -0.66 32.83 -4.57
N MET A 669 -0.70 34.15 -4.58
CA MET A 669 0.48 34.91 -4.17
C MET A 669 0.60 34.84 -2.66
N LEU A 670 1.69 34.24 -2.18
CA LEU A 670 2.02 34.13 -0.77
C LEU A 670 3.24 34.99 -0.45
N THR A 671 3.34 35.41 0.81
CA THR A 671 4.47 36.13 1.38
C THR A 671 4.91 35.48 2.68
N SER A 672 5.99 35.97 3.28
CA SER A 672 6.46 35.56 4.60
C SER A 672 7.05 36.76 5.34
N VAL A 673 6.76 36.86 6.63
CA VAL A 673 7.20 37.97 7.48
C VAL A 673 8.23 37.44 8.48
N PRO A 674 9.54 37.72 8.28
CA PRO A 674 10.56 37.38 9.25
C PRO A 674 10.51 38.33 10.46
N VAL A 675 10.79 37.78 11.64
CA VAL A 675 10.81 38.51 12.92
C VAL A 675 12.06 38.11 13.70
N SER A 676 12.76 39.10 14.25
CA SER A 676 13.86 38.94 15.19
C SER A 676 13.60 39.72 16.48
N LYS A 677 14.21 39.28 17.58
CA LYS A 677 14.10 39.90 18.91
C LYS A 677 15.47 40.36 19.41
N SER A 678 15.52 41.61 19.87
CA SER A 678 16.69 42.24 20.48
C SER A 678 16.42 42.64 21.93
N TRP A 679 17.45 42.65 22.77
CA TRP A 679 17.37 42.91 24.20
C TRP A 679 18.42 43.96 24.60
N LEU A 680 17.97 45.08 25.14
CA LEU A 680 18.80 46.16 25.70
C LEU A 680 18.63 46.14 27.23
N ASP A 681 19.32 45.17 27.84
CA ASP A 681 19.18 44.78 29.25
C ASP A 681 20.53 44.42 29.92
N GLY A 682 21.63 44.89 29.34
CA GLY A 682 22.99 44.66 29.83
C GLY A 682 23.39 43.18 29.84
N GLU A 683 23.08 42.44 28.77
CA GLU A 683 23.21 40.98 28.71
C GLU A 683 22.47 40.24 29.85
N ASN A 684 21.22 40.64 30.08
CA ASN A 684 20.36 40.14 31.15
C ASN A 684 20.98 40.32 32.56
N ALA A 685 21.63 41.45 32.82
CA ALA A 685 22.31 41.73 34.09
C ALA A 685 21.43 41.56 35.35
N LEU A 686 20.10 41.72 35.21
CA LEU A 686 19.13 41.56 36.30
C LEU A 686 18.62 40.13 36.50
N GLY A 687 18.88 39.21 35.56
CA GLY A 687 18.24 37.90 35.53
C GLY A 687 16.71 37.96 35.34
N LYS A 688 16.22 38.95 34.58
CA LYS A 688 14.78 39.24 34.37
C LYS A 688 14.28 38.97 32.96
N ARG A 689 15.16 38.72 31.99
CA ARG A 689 14.76 38.32 30.63
C ARG A 689 13.95 37.01 30.70
N PRO A 690 12.73 36.94 30.14
CA PRO A 690 11.95 35.71 30.12
C PRO A 690 12.60 34.66 29.22
N GLY A 691 12.27 33.38 29.44
CA GLY A 691 12.76 32.28 28.59
C GLY A 691 12.26 32.33 27.14
N SER A 692 11.09 32.93 26.93
CA SER A 692 10.50 33.19 25.62
C SER A 692 9.56 34.41 25.65
N VAL A 693 9.20 34.90 24.47
CA VAL A 693 8.16 35.91 24.24
C VAL A 693 7.20 35.44 23.15
N VAL A 694 5.97 35.95 23.16
CA VAL A 694 4.98 35.69 22.11
C VAL A 694 4.80 36.95 21.27
N VAL A 695 4.85 36.78 19.96
CA VAL A 695 4.64 37.83 18.95
C VAL A 695 3.36 37.51 18.17
N GLU A 696 2.45 38.46 18.11
CA GLU A 696 1.22 38.41 17.31
C GLU A 696 1.45 39.03 15.93
N LEU A 697 0.97 38.37 14.88
CA LEU A 697 0.86 38.96 13.54
C LEU A 697 -0.43 39.78 13.45
N LEU A 698 -0.29 41.04 13.03
CA LEU A 698 -1.39 41.99 12.88
C LEU A 698 -1.65 42.30 11.39
N THR A 699 -2.88 42.68 11.07
CA THR A 699 -3.29 43.25 9.78
C THR A 699 -4.22 44.42 10.01
N GLY A 700 -3.93 45.59 9.44
CA GLY A 700 -4.71 46.81 9.69
C GLY A 700 -4.70 47.28 11.17
N GLY A 701 -3.74 46.80 11.96
CA GLY A 701 -3.62 47.07 13.41
C GLY A 701 -4.26 46.01 14.32
N GLU A 702 -5.12 45.13 13.79
CA GLU A 702 -5.81 44.10 14.59
C GLU A 702 -5.14 42.73 14.50
N PRO A 703 -5.21 41.88 15.56
CA PRO A 703 -4.59 40.56 15.56
C PRO A 703 -5.24 39.58 14.58
N THR A 704 -4.40 38.89 13.79
CA THR A 704 -4.81 37.78 12.93
C THR A 704 -5.11 36.48 13.69
N GLY A 705 -4.81 36.43 15.00
CA GLY A 705 -4.78 35.21 15.81
C GLY A 705 -3.56 34.30 15.54
N THR A 706 -2.69 34.66 14.59
CA THR A 706 -1.47 33.90 14.28
C THR A 706 -0.32 34.44 15.14
N THR A 707 0.45 33.55 15.77
CA THR A 707 1.55 33.92 16.67
C THR A 707 2.87 33.20 16.37
N LEU A 708 3.99 33.80 16.77
CA LEU A 708 5.31 33.19 16.87
C LEU A 708 5.77 33.22 18.32
N THR A 709 6.44 32.15 18.76
CA THR A 709 7.20 32.15 20.02
C THR A 709 8.67 32.34 19.71
N LEU A 710 9.32 33.35 20.28
CA LEU A 710 10.75 33.60 20.16
C LEU A 710 11.44 33.25 21.49
N SER A 711 12.55 32.52 21.45
CA SER A 711 13.32 32.06 22.62
C SER A 711 14.81 32.00 22.31
N ALA A 712 15.64 31.66 23.30
CA ALA A 712 17.05 31.39 23.05
C ALA A 712 17.26 30.22 22.05
N ASP A 713 16.37 29.22 22.03
CA ASP A 713 16.50 28.00 21.24
C ASP A 713 16.36 28.24 19.73
N ASN A 714 15.57 29.24 19.33
CA ASN A 714 15.46 29.70 17.94
C ASN A 714 16.31 30.95 17.64
N SER A 715 17.36 31.18 18.45
CA SER A 715 18.24 32.35 18.36
C SER A 715 17.46 33.67 18.32
N TRP A 716 16.35 33.74 19.07
CA TRP A 716 15.46 34.88 19.16
C TRP A 716 14.88 35.31 17.79
N SER A 717 14.61 34.34 16.91
CA SER A 717 14.19 34.57 15.52
C SER A 717 13.10 33.60 15.03
N GLY A 718 12.27 34.04 14.10
CA GLY A 718 11.18 33.26 13.52
C GLY A 718 10.63 33.86 12.24
N VAL A 719 9.73 33.14 11.55
CA VAL A 719 9.12 33.59 10.30
C VAL A 719 7.66 33.15 10.24
N PHE A 720 6.74 34.10 10.06
CA PHE A 720 5.36 33.80 9.66
C PHE A 720 5.38 33.43 8.16
N LYS A 721 4.94 32.23 7.80
CA LYS A 721 4.99 31.69 6.43
C LYS A 721 3.60 31.60 5.79
N ASP A 722 3.59 31.41 4.47
CA ASP A 722 2.41 31.09 3.67
C ASP A 722 1.25 32.10 3.82
N LEU A 723 1.61 33.35 4.07
CA LEU A 723 0.67 34.45 4.32
C LEU A 723 0.07 34.96 3.01
N PRO A 724 -1.24 35.25 2.93
CA PRO A 724 -1.86 35.95 1.80
C PRO A 724 -1.12 37.25 1.44
N LYS A 725 -0.62 37.39 0.21
CA LYS A 725 0.04 38.63 -0.20
C LYS A 725 -0.99 39.76 -0.46
N PHE A 726 -2.17 39.40 -0.95
CA PHE A 726 -3.31 40.31 -1.12
C PHE A 726 -4.58 39.72 -0.48
N ASP A 727 -5.55 40.58 -0.14
CA ASP A 727 -6.95 40.23 0.12
C ASP A 727 -7.83 41.00 -0.88
N ARG A 728 -8.66 40.28 -1.65
CA ARG A 728 -9.61 40.85 -2.64
C ARG A 728 -8.97 41.90 -3.58
N GLY A 729 -7.72 41.68 -4.01
CA GLY A 729 -6.96 42.57 -4.89
C GLY A 729 -6.19 43.69 -4.18
N VAL A 730 -6.26 43.81 -2.85
CA VAL A 730 -5.55 44.83 -2.06
C VAL A 730 -4.38 44.19 -1.33
N LEU A 731 -3.18 44.79 -1.42
CA LEU A 731 -1.96 44.30 -0.76
C LEU A 731 -2.18 44.25 0.77
N VAL A 732 -1.82 43.14 1.41
CA VAL A 732 -1.96 42.99 2.87
C VAL A 732 -0.80 43.64 3.60
N GLU A 733 -1.07 44.74 4.30
CA GLU A 733 -0.11 45.36 5.22
C GLU A 733 -0.05 44.56 6.53
N TYR A 734 1.01 43.75 6.65
CA TYR A 734 1.36 43.04 7.88
C TYR A 734 2.20 43.90 8.82
N SER A 735 1.89 43.84 10.11
CA SER A 735 2.73 44.34 11.20
C SER A 735 2.76 43.33 12.35
N VAL A 736 3.58 43.58 13.37
CA VAL A 736 3.72 42.66 14.52
C VAL A 736 3.63 43.41 15.84
N ARG A 737 3.13 42.71 16.88
CA ARG A 737 3.09 43.18 18.26
C ARG A 737 3.64 42.10 19.18
N GLU A 738 4.47 42.49 20.13
CA GLU A 738 4.87 41.60 21.23
C GLU A 738 3.80 41.64 22.32
N VAL A 739 3.43 40.47 22.84
CA VAL A 739 2.60 40.36 24.05
C VAL A 739 3.39 40.94 25.23
N GLU A 740 2.73 41.72 26.10
CA GLU A 740 3.36 42.51 27.16
C GLU A 740 4.40 41.70 27.97
N VAL A 741 5.62 42.24 28.08
CA VAL A 741 6.72 41.65 28.85
C VAL A 741 6.97 42.50 30.11
N PRO A 742 6.56 42.06 31.30
CA PRO A 742 6.67 42.86 32.52
C PRO A 742 8.10 43.33 32.82
N GLY A 743 8.25 44.63 33.09
CA GLY A 743 9.55 45.26 33.35
C GLY A 743 10.33 45.70 32.11
N TYR A 744 9.73 45.62 30.92
CA TYR A 744 10.37 46.02 29.66
C TYR A 744 9.47 46.95 28.83
N ARG A 745 10.10 47.91 28.13
CA ARG A 745 9.47 48.70 27.05
C ARG A 745 9.82 48.07 25.71
N SER A 746 8.80 47.60 24.98
CA SER A 746 8.96 47.00 23.65
C SER A 746 8.87 48.06 22.55
N VAL A 747 9.74 47.97 21.54
CA VAL A 747 9.78 48.86 20.38
C VAL A 747 9.96 48.00 19.11
N VAL A 748 9.02 48.12 18.17
CA VAL A 748 9.07 47.41 16.88
C VAL A 748 9.66 48.33 15.80
N ALA A 749 10.61 47.82 15.02
CA ALA A 749 11.18 48.48 13.85
C ALA A 749 11.25 47.51 12.66
N GLY A 750 11.43 48.02 11.44
CA GLY A 750 11.43 47.22 10.20
C GLY A 750 10.07 47.20 9.51
N ASN A 751 9.87 46.24 8.60
CA ASN A 751 8.64 46.11 7.80
C ASN A 751 8.39 44.64 7.38
N ALA A 752 7.25 44.37 6.74
CA ALA A 752 6.85 43.02 6.35
C ALA A 752 7.76 42.31 5.32
N VAL A 753 8.55 43.06 4.53
CA VAL A 753 9.41 42.53 3.46
C VAL A 753 10.84 42.31 3.95
N ASP A 754 11.44 43.32 4.58
CA ASP A 754 12.81 43.23 5.13
C ASP A 754 12.86 42.49 6.47
N GLY A 755 11.71 42.37 7.14
CA GLY A 755 11.55 41.78 8.47
C GLY A 755 11.38 42.81 9.58
N PHE A 756 10.81 42.35 10.70
CA PHE A 756 10.66 43.14 11.91
C PHE A 756 11.74 42.80 12.95
N THR A 757 12.23 43.82 13.65
CA THR A 757 13.08 43.70 14.83
C THR A 757 12.33 44.26 16.03
N ILE A 758 12.09 43.43 17.05
CA ILE A 758 11.39 43.82 18.27
C ILE A 758 12.44 44.00 19.38
N THR A 759 12.67 45.23 19.82
CA THR A 759 13.68 45.57 20.82
C THR A 759 13.03 45.78 22.19
N ASN A 760 13.43 45.01 23.20
CA ASN A 760 13.02 45.25 24.59
C ASN A 760 14.08 46.01 25.37
N ARG A 761 13.70 47.16 25.94
CA ARG A 761 14.52 48.00 26.82
C ARG A 761 14.13 47.70 28.27
N ALA A 762 15.09 47.32 29.11
CA ALA A 762 14.83 47.06 30.53
C ALA A 762 14.43 48.36 31.25
N LEU A 763 13.37 48.30 32.05
CA LEU A 763 12.88 49.46 32.81
C LEU A 763 13.32 49.42 34.28
N THR A 764 13.35 50.61 34.89
CA THR A 764 13.63 50.82 36.31
C THR A 764 12.71 51.89 36.89
N ALA A 765 12.76 52.05 38.21
CA ALA A 765 12.05 53.08 38.95
C ALA A 765 12.95 53.60 40.08
N VAL A 766 12.98 54.91 40.26
CA VAL A 766 13.81 55.61 41.27
C VAL A 766 12.89 56.16 42.36
N PRO A 767 12.78 55.49 43.51
CA PRO A 767 12.04 56.01 44.66
C PRO A 767 12.83 57.13 45.35
N VAL A 768 12.10 58.14 45.85
CA VAL A 768 12.64 59.31 46.53
C VAL A 768 11.87 59.54 47.83
N THR A 769 12.61 59.82 48.89
CA THR A 769 12.07 60.21 50.20
C THR A 769 12.75 61.49 50.69
N LYS A 770 12.01 62.32 51.43
CA LYS A 770 12.50 63.58 51.98
C LYS A 770 12.43 63.56 53.50
N LYS A 771 13.50 64.05 54.14
CA LYS A 771 13.64 64.24 55.59
C LYS A 771 14.01 65.68 55.90
N TRP A 772 13.62 66.12 57.08
CA TRP A 772 13.84 67.47 57.61
C TRP A 772 14.46 67.35 59.00
N VAL A 773 15.54 68.08 59.25
CA VAL A 773 16.24 68.08 60.54
C VAL A 773 16.67 69.50 60.96
N ASN A 774 16.86 69.69 62.26
CA ASN A 774 17.43 70.91 62.82
C ASN A 774 18.97 70.93 62.66
N HIS A 775 19.65 71.95 63.19
CA HIS A 775 21.10 72.08 63.08
C HIS A 775 21.91 71.00 63.86
N ASP A 776 21.27 70.29 64.79
CA ASP A 776 21.86 69.19 65.58
C ASP A 776 21.59 67.81 64.95
N GLY A 777 20.82 67.75 63.85
CA GLY A 777 20.41 66.51 63.20
C GLY A 777 19.16 65.83 63.79
N ALA A 778 18.48 66.46 64.75
CA ALA A 778 17.18 65.98 65.26
C ALA A 778 16.05 66.26 64.24
N ALA A 779 15.05 65.38 64.16
CA ALA A 779 13.94 65.51 63.22
C ALA A 779 13.15 66.82 63.43
N LEU A 780 12.75 67.45 62.32
CA LEU A 780 12.07 68.74 62.28
C LEU A 780 10.73 68.64 61.55
N SER A 781 9.63 68.88 62.26
CA SER A 781 8.27 68.95 61.69
C SER A 781 7.79 70.37 61.38
N ASP A 782 8.41 71.36 62.03
CA ASP A 782 7.91 72.73 62.13
C ASP A 782 8.89 73.70 61.46
N ASP A 783 8.38 74.79 60.87
CA ASP A 783 9.17 75.77 60.11
C ASP A 783 9.94 75.13 58.93
N ILE A 784 9.20 74.34 58.15
CA ILE A 784 9.56 73.69 56.88
C ILE A 784 8.54 74.09 55.79
N PRO A 785 8.90 74.08 54.49
CA PRO A 785 7.96 74.41 53.42
C PRO A 785 6.83 73.38 53.28
N GLN A 786 5.70 73.80 52.69
CA GLN A 786 4.54 72.93 52.42
C GLN A 786 4.87 71.77 51.47
N SER A 787 5.72 72.03 50.47
CA SER A 787 6.23 71.05 49.52
C SER A 787 7.58 71.46 48.96
N ILE A 788 8.23 70.55 48.23
CA ILE A 788 9.43 70.78 47.41
C ILE A 788 9.24 70.16 46.03
N ASP A 789 9.95 70.68 45.03
CA ASP A 789 10.15 70.01 43.75
C ASP A 789 11.53 69.34 43.72
N VAL A 790 11.54 68.05 43.42
CA VAL A 790 12.73 67.23 43.13
C VAL A 790 12.76 66.93 41.63
N GLU A 791 13.87 67.24 40.97
CA GLU A 791 14.11 66.97 39.55
C GLU A 791 14.97 65.71 39.38
N LEU A 792 14.63 64.85 38.41
CA LEU A 792 15.41 63.68 38.03
C LEU A 792 16.51 64.08 37.02
N VAL A 793 17.73 63.62 37.28
CA VAL A 793 18.93 63.88 36.48
C VAL A 793 19.48 62.53 36.00
N ALA A 794 19.75 62.40 34.71
CA ALA A 794 20.25 61.18 34.07
C ALA A 794 21.63 61.45 33.46
N ASP A 795 22.65 60.67 33.86
CA ASP A 795 24.05 60.81 33.41
C ASP A 795 24.64 62.23 33.57
N GLY A 796 24.07 63.01 34.49
CA GLY A 796 24.44 64.40 34.78
C GLY A 796 23.52 65.47 34.18
N GLU A 797 22.68 65.12 33.20
CA GLU A 797 21.78 66.06 32.51
C GLU A 797 20.34 66.04 33.08
N PRO A 798 19.65 67.18 33.22
CA PRO A 798 18.27 67.23 33.70
C PRO A 798 17.30 66.55 32.71
N THR A 799 16.50 65.61 33.21
CA THR A 799 15.47 64.92 32.39
C THR A 799 14.20 65.76 32.19
N GLY A 800 14.06 66.86 32.94
CA GLY A 800 12.81 67.63 33.04
C GLY A 800 11.69 66.95 33.83
N GLN A 801 11.83 65.67 34.22
CA GLN A 801 10.86 65.01 35.09
C GLN A 801 10.99 65.53 36.52
N LYS A 802 9.85 65.74 37.19
CA LYS A 802 9.79 66.20 38.58
C LYS A 802 8.84 65.38 39.46
N LEU A 803 9.20 65.25 40.72
CA LEU A 803 8.32 64.83 41.81
C LEU A 803 8.15 65.98 42.78
N THR A 804 6.90 66.37 43.06
CA THR A 804 6.58 67.26 44.17
C THR A 804 6.38 66.41 45.43
N LEU A 805 7.17 66.67 46.48
CA LEU A 805 7.07 65.97 47.77
C LEU A 805 6.45 66.90 48.82
N SER A 806 5.49 66.41 49.61
CA SER A 806 4.76 67.15 50.64
C SER A 806 4.41 66.26 51.83
N ALA A 807 3.76 66.82 52.86
CA ALA A 807 3.22 66.00 53.95
C ALA A 807 2.18 64.96 53.47
N ASP A 808 1.41 65.27 52.42
CA ASP A 808 0.29 64.45 51.94
C ASP A 808 0.75 63.12 51.34
N ASN A 809 1.88 63.13 50.60
CA ASN A 809 2.53 61.91 50.10
C ASN A 809 3.55 61.32 51.10
N SER A 810 3.43 61.66 52.39
CA SER A 810 4.36 61.24 53.46
C SER A 810 5.83 61.55 53.12
N TRP A 811 6.05 62.66 52.41
CA TRP A 811 7.35 63.10 51.89
C TRP A 811 8.03 62.04 51.00
N SER A 812 7.26 61.34 50.17
CA SER A 812 7.72 60.24 49.33
C SER A 812 7.07 60.20 47.93
N GLY A 813 7.79 59.66 46.96
CA GLY A 813 7.33 59.48 45.58
C GLY A 813 8.31 58.63 44.76
N THR A 814 7.96 58.30 43.51
CA THR A 814 8.80 57.44 42.65
C THR A 814 8.73 57.91 41.20
N PHE A 815 9.89 58.06 40.55
CA PHE A 815 9.97 58.15 39.09
C PHE A 815 9.89 56.74 38.52
N ALA A 816 8.92 56.46 37.63
CA ALA A 816 8.67 55.13 37.08
C ALA A 816 8.96 55.06 35.57
N ASP A 817 8.96 53.83 35.02
CA ASP A 817 9.12 53.50 33.61
C ASP A 817 10.34 54.13 32.91
N LEU A 818 11.41 54.33 33.70
CA LEU A 818 12.70 54.86 33.28
C LEU A 818 13.51 53.78 32.55
N GLU A 819 14.27 54.13 31.51
CA GLU A 819 15.15 53.17 30.85
C GLU A 819 16.37 52.88 31.73
N MET A 820 16.68 51.61 32.01
CA MET A 820 17.82 51.26 32.85
C MET A 820 19.16 51.45 32.14
N PHE A 821 19.18 51.38 30.81
CA PHE A 821 20.38 51.42 29.98
C PHE A 821 20.29 52.54 28.93
N ASN A 822 21.46 53.01 28.49
CA ASN A 822 21.63 54.01 27.45
C ASN A 822 21.06 53.56 26.08
N ALA A 823 21.12 54.46 25.10
CA ALA A 823 20.46 54.27 23.80
C ALA A 823 20.87 52.98 23.05
N ASP A 824 22.09 52.48 23.22
CA ASP A 824 22.60 51.24 22.61
C ASP A 824 22.63 50.03 23.57
N GLY A 825 22.17 50.18 24.82
CA GLY A 825 22.13 49.13 25.83
C GLY A 825 23.48 48.76 26.47
N SER A 826 24.57 49.44 26.12
CA SER A 826 25.93 49.08 26.56
C SER A 826 26.28 49.51 27.99
N ALA A 827 25.60 50.51 28.55
CA ALA A 827 25.89 51.06 29.87
C ALA A 827 24.60 51.41 30.65
N PRO A 828 24.52 51.13 31.97
CA PRO A 828 23.43 51.61 32.81
C PRO A 828 23.38 53.14 32.90
N ILE A 829 22.19 53.73 32.89
CA ILE A 829 21.97 55.16 33.10
C ILE A 829 22.14 55.50 34.58
N VAL A 830 23.01 56.46 34.88
CA VAL A 830 23.27 56.94 36.24
C VAL A 830 22.22 57.97 36.63
N TYR A 831 21.09 57.50 37.14
CA TYR A 831 20.07 58.36 37.72
C TYR A 831 20.52 58.96 39.06
N THR A 832 20.32 60.26 39.20
CA THR A 832 20.46 61.03 40.44
C THR A 832 19.28 61.99 40.58
N VAL A 833 19.10 62.57 41.76
CA VAL A 833 18.02 63.54 42.02
C VAL A 833 18.57 64.86 42.53
N LYS A 834 17.88 65.95 42.21
CA LYS A 834 18.27 67.31 42.54
C LYS A 834 17.09 68.05 43.17
N GLU A 835 17.28 68.54 44.38
CA GLU A 835 16.29 69.42 45.02
C GLU A 835 16.44 70.86 44.50
N THR A 836 15.31 71.58 44.37
CA THR A 836 15.34 73.04 44.24
C THR A 836 15.78 73.65 45.58
N PRO A 837 16.80 74.55 45.63
CA PRO A 837 17.31 75.07 46.90
C PRO A 837 16.22 75.71 47.79
N VAL A 838 16.09 75.18 49.02
CA VAL A 838 15.14 75.66 50.03
C VAL A 838 15.82 76.69 50.93
N ASP A 839 15.30 77.91 50.96
CA ASP A 839 15.89 79.01 51.75
C ASP A 839 15.91 78.69 53.26
N GLY A 840 16.94 79.14 53.95
CA GLY A 840 17.20 78.83 55.36
C GLY A 840 17.73 77.40 55.65
N PHE A 841 17.85 76.53 54.64
CA PHE A 841 18.31 75.15 54.79
C PHE A 841 19.59 74.83 53.99
N SER A 842 20.25 73.73 54.36
CA SER A 842 21.33 73.07 53.63
C SER A 842 20.90 71.63 53.30
N ALA A 843 20.87 71.28 52.02
CA ALA A 843 20.42 69.96 51.55
C ALA A 843 21.58 68.95 51.43
N ARG A 844 21.32 67.69 51.81
CA ARG A 844 22.20 66.54 51.60
C ARG A 844 21.42 65.37 51.02
N ILE A 845 21.89 64.84 49.90
CA ILE A 845 21.28 63.69 49.22
C ILE A 845 22.12 62.44 49.51
N THR A 846 21.44 61.31 49.76
CA THR A 846 22.04 60.01 50.11
C THR A 846 21.21 58.88 49.53
N GLY A 847 21.79 57.66 49.41
CA GLY A 847 21.15 56.53 48.74
C GLY A 847 21.60 56.37 47.28
N THR A 848 20.89 55.56 46.52
CA THR A 848 21.21 55.22 45.12
C THR A 848 19.94 55.20 44.26
N ALA A 849 20.06 55.09 42.94
CA ALA A 849 18.91 54.88 42.07
C ALA A 849 18.14 53.58 42.40
N THR A 850 18.84 52.53 42.85
CA THR A 850 18.29 51.19 43.11
C THR A 850 17.69 51.06 44.52
N ASP A 851 18.36 51.61 45.53
CA ASP A 851 17.90 51.58 46.93
C ASP A 851 16.92 52.72 47.25
N GLY A 852 16.82 53.69 46.34
CA GLY A 852 16.11 54.96 46.52
C GLY A 852 16.98 56.06 47.12
N PHE A 853 16.62 57.30 46.81
CA PHE A 853 17.28 58.48 47.36
C PHE A 853 16.56 59.00 48.60
N THR A 854 17.31 59.28 49.66
CA THR A 854 16.88 60.11 50.80
C THR A 854 17.53 61.49 50.69
N ILE A 855 16.72 62.52 50.45
CA ILE A 855 17.09 63.92 50.58
C ILE A 855 16.88 64.32 52.05
N THR A 856 17.85 64.98 52.68
CA THR A 856 17.78 65.46 54.06
C THR A 856 18.22 66.91 54.13
N ASN A 857 17.36 67.79 54.67
CA ASN A 857 17.69 69.21 54.78
C ASN A 857 17.86 69.60 56.25
N SER A 858 19.01 70.21 56.55
CA SER A 858 19.38 70.72 57.88
C SER A 858 19.24 72.24 57.93
N LYS A 859 18.66 72.78 59.00
CA LYS A 859 18.43 74.23 59.16
C LYS A 859 19.74 75.00 59.46
N ASN A 860 19.90 76.20 58.89
CA ASN A 860 21.13 77.00 58.96
C ASN A 860 21.21 77.91 60.23
N PRO A 861 22.42 78.25 60.74
CA PRO A 861 22.62 79.09 61.93
C PRO A 861 22.75 80.62 61.65
N PRO A 862 22.56 81.52 62.66
CA PRO A 862 22.42 82.98 62.47
C PRO A 862 23.70 83.88 62.67
N PRO A 863 23.75 85.12 62.12
CA PRO A 863 24.93 86.03 62.15
C PRO A 863 24.82 87.35 62.99
N PRO A 864 25.90 88.19 63.15
CA PRO A 864 25.97 89.41 64.01
C PRO A 864 26.03 90.80 63.26
N GLY A 865 25.89 91.96 63.96
CA GLY A 865 25.57 93.31 63.37
C GLY A 865 26.34 94.61 63.82
N THR A 866 25.79 95.83 63.54
CA THR A 866 26.53 97.13 63.32
C THR A 866 25.88 98.48 63.85
N PRO A 867 26.58 99.65 63.85
CA PRO A 867 26.10 101.02 64.27
C PRO A 867 26.14 102.19 63.19
N PRO A 868 25.65 103.45 63.46
CA PRO A 868 25.06 104.38 62.43
C PRO A 868 25.60 105.86 62.21
N SER A 869 24.88 106.66 61.38
CA SER A 869 25.21 107.96 60.67
C SER A 869 24.72 109.31 61.30
N PRO A 870 24.98 110.52 60.69
CA PRO A 870 24.11 111.26 59.70
C PRO A 870 24.95 112.13 58.69
N PRO A 871 24.55 113.28 58.02
CA PRO A 871 23.28 114.03 57.74
C PRO A 871 23.05 114.41 56.21
N THR A 872 22.55 115.62 55.84
CA THR A 872 21.99 115.95 54.46
C THR A 872 21.99 117.44 54.00
N ILE A 873 21.64 117.72 52.70
CA ILE A 873 21.07 118.96 52.02
C ILE A 873 21.91 119.52 50.81
N VAL A 874 21.42 120.14 49.69
CA VAL A 874 20.41 119.81 48.61
C VAL A 874 20.71 120.51 47.22
N ASN A 875 20.34 119.83 46.11
CA ASN A 875 19.73 120.22 44.79
C ASN A 875 19.97 121.59 44.04
N THR A 876 20.34 121.55 42.73
CA THR A 876 19.58 122.05 41.51
C THR A 876 20.45 122.40 40.27
N GLY A 877 19.87 122.28 39.06
CA GLY A 877 20.23 123.07 37.86
C GLY A 877 21.08 122.39 36.75
N ALA A 878 20.73 122.64 35.47
CA ALA A 878 21.45 122.13 34.28
C ALA A 878 21.57 123.20 33.17
N ALA A 879 22.57 123.08 32.29
CA ALA A 879 22.78 123.93 31.11
C ALA A 879 23.45 123.13 29.97
N ALA A 880 23.46 123.67 28.74
CA ALA A 880 23.71 122.92 27.50
C ALA A 880 24.96 123.36 26.70
N GLY A 881 25.38 122.50 25.78
CA GLY A 881 26.43 122.75 24.77
C GLY A 881 27.42 121.58 24.66
N GLY A 882 27.86 121.12 23.49
CA GLY A 882 27.39 121.40 22.13
C GLY A 882 28.51 121.41 21.08
N ALA A 883 28.46 120.46 20.11
CA ALA A 883 29.25 120.42 18.87
C ALA A 883 30.80 120.28 19.02
N ALA A 884 31.55 119.82 18.00
CA ALA A 884 31.25 118.88 16.91
C ALA A 884 32.55 118.41 16.23
N GLY A 885 32.52 117.20 15.64
CA GLY A 885 33.48 116.71 14.64
C GLY A 885 34.88 116.34 15.15
N ALA A 886 35.72 115.67 14.36
CA ALA A 886 35.50 114.85 13.17
C ALA A 886 36.83 114.17 12.79
N SER A 887 36.79 113.08 12.01
CA SER A 887 37.93 112.55 11.23
C SER A 887 39.12 111.93 12.01
N ILE A 888 39.90 110.96 11.48
CA ILE A 888 39.61 109.88 10.51
C ILE A 888 40.73 108.81 10.56
N LEU A 889 40.44 107.56 10.17
CA LEU A 889 41.36 106.46 9.78
C LEU A 889 42.48 105.92 10.73
N MET A 890 42.38 104.60 10.97
CA MET A 890 43.40 103.55 10.69
C MET A 890 44.68 103.35 11.55
N ILE A 891 44.95 102.05 11.79
CA ILE A 891 46.10 101.26 11.30
C ILE A 891 46.97 100.48 12.33
N THR A 892 47.17 99.19 12.02
CA THR A 892 48.22 98.24 12.51
C THR A 892 48.30 97.87 14.00
N LEU A 893 49.09 96.85 14.42
CA LEU A 893 49.27 95.43 13.98
C LEU A 893 50.43 94.82 14.81
N GLY A 894 50.33 93.55 15.21
CA GLY A 894 51.44 92.75 15.74
C GLY A 894 51.84 93.06 17.20
N ALA A 895 52.55 92.18 17.91
CA ALA A 895 52.93 90.79 17.65
C ALA A 895 52.99 90.05 19.02
N GLY A 896 52.95 88.72 19.13
CA GLY A 896 53.16 87.65 18.15
C GLY A 896 54.56 87.05 18.27
N LEU A 897 54.73 85.75 17.93
CA LEU A 897 55.96 84.91 18.05
C LEU A 897 56.29 84.49 19.51
N LEU A 898 56.77 83.29 19.88
CA LEU A 898 57.23 82.01 19.25
C LEU A 898 57.05 80.86 20.31
N TRP A 899 56.90 79.54 20.06
CA TRP A 899 56.56 78.74 18.87
C TRP A 899 56.40 77.21 19.18
N TYR A 900 55.89 76.43 18.21
CA TYR A 900 56.36 75.07 17.78
C TYR A 900 55.99 73.78 18.57
N ARG A 901 55.63 72.62 17.96
CA ARG A 901 54.94 72.26 16.68
C ARG A 901 54.64 70.73 16.64
N ARG A 902 53.62 70.32 15.85
CA ARG A 902 53.47 69.00 15.14
C ARG A 902 53.30 67.73 16.00
N ARG A 903 52.68 66.63 15.54
CA ARG A 903 51.75 66.28 14.41
C ARG A 903 51.15 64.90 14.80
N GLY A 904 49.95 64.47 14.41
CA GLY A 904 48.88 65.12 13.63
C GLY A 904 48.37 64.22 12.49
N ILE A 905 47.06 64.28 12.21
CA ILE A 905 46.35 63.64 11.08
C ILE A 905 46.32 62.09 11.14
N HIS A 906 45.19 61.54 11.58
CA HIS A 906 44.17 61.14 10.60
C HIS A 906 42.75 61.39 11.12
#